data_AF-A0A7S4SGZ9-F1
#
_entry.id   AF-A0A7S4SGZ9-F1
#
_cell.length_a   1.000
_cell.length_b   1.000
_cell.length_c   1.000
_cell.angle_alpha   90.00
_cell.angle_beta   90.00
_cell.angle_gamma   90.00
#
_symmetry.space_group_name_H-M   'P 1'
#
loop_
_entity.id
_entity.type
_entity.pdbx_description
1 polymer ?
#
loop_
_entity_poly.entity_id
_entity_poly.type
_entity_poly.pdbx_seq_one_letter_code
_entity_poly.pdbx_strand_id
1 'polypeptide(L)'
;RAVRLMKMNPTIKNDVVTTIPLSGPKRYRRSAKYTRGRSSRSIWSLREESIPEEEKDLFYFFQTCPSLPSLRAEFRNENYKGENPNICAETEESTGRSLLHCIGLNEKLILVSTGGSDAAISQVNRFIMQELLPEYPLAVIDEDKNNFIPFTEIIIEWVNNRRAMRKVKTAVDDLQAISTRAMPRMVEWSLEILSEILDNDLSGDLQSRSASRQSSFASIDTSNTSCQDLNFFESSHSARMPSKSTRTKNITSKPVSSMHRPFHREIIVEKIAAIPHLLEELLLIEDKEQLHHIFELSIVRKALLFGTESFGDGKWLIKMLDAAIKVNDSSMIAFSSHREVSDPGFQFAEDECRFLAEAAIFYLECVSKVNIFDDLRVFHKIQFSRKVFPNKKGSRVLSKSDVQQFQECRDELFHNVTALEGLVRRISVMDDDLVKRASVTKVLCRKLDKSISSDFAAALALFDGINHILLVVTFRLGPAEALFYLSRADESFKPHQYIIANVVLVASIVYFATRTIYSNKAKYALSHRLFWSGLFSGSNFLDVVPLVMVLFCIFFTDIILRQRACKETDKFNIIPWPGRIAVALTTPFLWFRILNYIKIRNKHLATVILCFNQIVKDIKWFMIVLLVIMTIFAQVWLSLTYRLDPTDKSYHSFSREGYLRAYTMMLGEFSDDEHKANPAIVPLFIVYTFVVTIVLLNILIAIVSDSYQKAFFSSELMHGKARIIFYSELHSIKHYFRLKQRGELGNLCCNWFVPQLLISAAIIYAVVGTTTIKISQLSAFS
;
A
#
# COMPACT_ATOMS: atom_id res chain seq x y z
N ARG A 1 13.15 -13.70 -59.53
CA ARG A 1 13.87 -12.68 -58.72
C ARG A 1 12.95 -12.21 -57.60
N ALA A 2 13.24 -12.34 -56.31
CA ALA A 2 13.70 -13.46 -55.51
C ALA A 2 13.15 -13.17 -54.10
N VAL A 3 12.34 -14.08 -53.55
CA VAL A 3 11.94 -14.13 -52.14
C VAL A 3 12.48 -15.46 -51.57
N ARG A 4 13.25 -15.35 -50.48
CA ARG A 4 13.86 -16.38 -49.61
C ARG A 4 13.56 -15.89 -48.17
N LEU A 5 13.28 -16.66 -47.12
CA LEU A 5 13.39 -18.09 -46.74
C LEU A 5 12.50 -18.31 -45.48
N MET A 6 11.69 -19.39 -45.41
CA MET A 6 11.77 -20.59 -44.51
C MET A 6 11.91 -20.30 -42.99
N LYS A 7 11.16 -20.85 -42.01
CA LYS A 7 10.45 -22.14 -41.75
C LYS A 7 11.23 -23.41 -42.15
N MET A 8 11.80 -24.11 -41.16
CA MET A 8 11.68 -25.58 -41.02
C MET A 8 12.26 -26.14 -39.70
N ASN A 9 11.55 -27.14 -39.18
CA ASN A 9 11.95 -28.16 -38.19
C ASN A 9 13.04 -29.08 -38.76
N PRO A 10 13.75 -29.89 -37.95
CA PRO A 10 13.51 -31.35 -38.05
C PRO A 10 13.76 -32.19 -36.79
N THR A 11 13.07 -33.34 -36.75
CA THR A 11 13.35 -34.56 -35.97
C THR A 11 13.87 -35.65 -36.91
N ILE A 12 15.00 -36.33 -36.61
CA ILE A 12 15.36 -37.67 -37.12
C ILE A 12 16.15 -38.45 -36.04
N LYS A 13 15.90 -39.77 -36.00
CA LYS A 13 16.33 -40.84 -35.09
C LYS A 13 17.35 -41.79 -35.76
N ASN A 14 18.11 -42.51 -34.93
CA ASN A 14 18.82 -43.82 -35.13
C ASN A 14 20.10 -43.81 -36.00
N ASP A 15 21.15 -44.62 -35.79
CA ASP A 15 21.64 -45.58 -34.77
C ASP A 15 23.12 -45.89 -35.15
N VAL A 16 23.98 -46.31 -34.20
CA VAL A 16 25.02 -47.37 -34.35
C VAL A 16 25.74 -47.59 -33.01
N VAL A 17 26.00 -48.88 -32.74
CA VAL A 17 26.31 -49.61 -31.50
C VAL A 17 27.83 -49.84 -31.32
N THR A 18 28.32 -49.86 -30.06
CA THR A 18 29.28 -50.84 -29.43
C THR A 18 29.66 -50.35 -28.01
N THR A 19 29.12 -50.89 -26.90
CA THR A 19 29.55 -52.04 -26.04
C THR A 19 30.60 -51.79 -24.93
N ILE A 20 30.20 -52.11 -23.67
CA ILE A 20 30.96 -52.66 -22.49
C ILE A 20 31.65 -51.65 -21.51
N PRO A 21 31.70 -51.86 -20.15
CA PRO A 21 30.73 -52.45 -19.20
C PRO A 21 30.59 -51.68 -17.84
N LEU A 22 29.67 -52.16 -17.01
CA LEU A 22 29.45 -51.82 -15.59
C LEU A 22 30.60 -52.27 -14.67
N SER A 23 30.98 -51.44 -13.69
CA SER A 23 31.62 -51.88 -12.44
C SER A 23 31.24 -50.96 -11.26
N GLY A 24 30.99 -51.55 -10.09
CA GLY A 24 30.28 -50.95 -8.95
C GLY A 24 31.09 -50.02 -8.01
N PRO A 25 30.50 -49.62 -6.87
CA PRO A 25 31.03 -48.55 -6.05
C PRO A 25 32.07 -49.05 -5.03
N LYS A 26 33.28 -48.47 -5.07
CA LYS A 26 34.30 -48.63 -4.03
C LYS A 26 34.17 -47.52 -2.98
N ARG A 27 33.87 -47.94 -1.75
CA ARG A 27 34.08 -47.17 -0.51
C ARG A 27 35.55 -46.77 -0.38
N TYR A 28 35.83 -45.49 -0.18
CA TYR A 28 37.12 -45.02 0.31
C TYR A 28 37.01 -44.61 1.78
N ARG A 29 37.79 -45.31 2.60
CA ARG A 29 37.98 -45.14 4.03
C ARG A 29 39.27 -44.31 4.19
N ARG A 30 39.23 -43.16 4.85
CA ARG A 30 40.44 -42.53 5.39
C ARG A 30 40.27 -42.19 6.87
N SER A 31 41.29 -42.64 7.59
CA SER A 31 41.52 -42.63 9.02
C SER A 31 42.04 -41.26 9.45
N ALA A 32 41.54 -40.75 10.57
CA ALA A 32 42.31 -39.86 11.44
C ALA A 32 42.15 -40.34 12.89
N LYS A 33 43.31 -40.63 13.49
CA LYS A 33 43.50 -41.04 14.88
C LYS A 33 43.19 -39.86 15.80
N TYR A 34 42.44 -40.09 16.86
CA TYR A 34 42.59 -39.34 18.11
C TYR A 34 42.53 -40.29 19.30
N THR A 35 43.32 -39.92 20.29
CA THR A 35 43.84 -40.72 21.39
C THR A 35 42.80 -41.10 22.44
N ARG A 36 43.02 -42.29 23.00
CA ARG A 36 42.17 -43.01 23.95
C ARG A 36 42.61 -42.68 25.37
N GLY A 37 41.78 -41.98 26.14
CA GLY A 37 41.84 -41.91 27.60
C GLY A 37 40.92 -42.98 28.19
N ARG A 38 41.48 -43.85 29.03
CA ARG A 38 40.85 -44.96 29.76
C ARG A 38 39.90 -44.44 30.84
N SER A 39 38.71 -45.03 30.97
CA SER A 39 38.18 -45.49 32.26
C SER A 39 36.99 -46.44 32.09
N SER A 40 37.15 -47.62 32.69
CA SER A 40 36.24 -48.68 33.15
C SER A 40 34.82 -48.84 32.59
N ARG A 41 34.59 -50.05 32.04
CA ARG A 41 33.29 -50.72 31.93
C ARG A 41 33.08 -51.64 33.15
N SER A 42 31.89 -51.58 33.73
CA SER A 42 31.17 -52.72 34.34
C SER A 42 29.72 -52.60 33.85
N ILE A 43 29.27 -53.47 32.96
CA ILE A 43 28.34 -54.59 33.26
C ILE A 43 27.31 -54.20 34.33
N TRP A 44 26.05 -53.99 33.93
CA TRP A 44 24.87 -54.56 34.60
C TRP A 44 23.71 -54.69 33.61
N SER A 45 23.13 -55.88 33.65
CA SER A 45 21.90 -56.34 33.01
C SER A 45 20.67 -55.72 33.65
N LEU A 46 19.60 -55.65 32.86
CA LEU A 46 18.21 -55.39 33.25
C LEU A 46 17.87 -55.89 34.67
N ARG A 47 17.48 -54.94 35.51
CA ARG A 47 16.65 -55.16 36.69
C ARG A 47 15.62 -54.04 36.71
N GLU A 48 14.34 -54.41 36.75
CA GLU A 48 13.26 -53.52 37.15
C GLU A 48 13.60 -53.02 38.55
N GLU A 49 13.99 -51.74 38.66
CA GLU A 49 14.05 -51.03 39.92
C GLU A 49 12.87 -50.07 39.96
N SER A 50 11.96 -50.36 40.89
CA SER A 50 10.98 -49.45 41.42
C SER A 50 11.63 -48.12 41.77
N ILE A 51 11.12 -47.06 41.16
CA ILE A 51 11.49 -45.66 41.37
C ILE A 51 11.31 -45.32 42.87
N PRO A 52 12.25 -44.61 43.53
CA PRO A 52 12.11 -44.26 44.94
C PRO A 52 10.96 -43.28 45.16
N GLU A 53 10.16 -43.54 46.19
CA GLU A 53 9.08 -42.71 46.72
C GLU A 53 9.65 -41.52 47.54
N GLU A 54 10.32 -40.59 46.89
CA GLU A 54 10.52 -39.24 47.42
C GLU A 54 9.75 -38.26 46.53
N GLU A 55 8.96 -37.40 47.18
CA GLU A 55 8.02 -36.42 46.63
C GLU A 55 8.33 -36.01 45.18
N LYS A 56 7.66 -36.67 44.23
CA LYS A 56 7.69 -36.22 42.85
C LYS A 56 6.96 -34.89 42.79
N ASP A 57 7.74 -33.84 42.59
CA ASP A 57 7.23 -32.51 42.34
C ASP A 57 6.18 -32.57 41.22
N LEU A 58 4.92 -32.30 41.57
CA LEU A 58 3.76 -32.38 40.69
C LEU A 58 4.01 -31.58 39.40
N PHE A 59 4.75 -30.48 39.51
CA PHE A 59 5.15 -29.62 38.42
C PHE A 59 6.09 -30.29 37.42
N TYR A 60 7.06 -31.09 37.89
CA TYR A 60 7.95 -31.88 37.03
C TYR A 60 7.16 -32.95 36.27
N PHE A 61 6.16 -33.57 36.92
CA PHE A 61 5.27 -34.51 36.25
C PHE A 61 4.51 -33.83 35.11
N PHE A 62 3.89 -32.67 35.36
CA PHE A 62 3.16 -31.95 34.31
C PHE A 62 4.07 -31.46 33.18
N GLN A 63 5.31 -31.07 33.47
CA GLN A 63 6.29 -30.66 32.45
C GLN A 63 6.76 -31.84 31.58
N THR A 64 6.75 -33.05 32.11
CA THR A 64 7.23 -34.27 31.42
C THR A 64 6.10 -35.17 30.92
N CYS A 65 4.84 -34.85 31.25
CA CYS A 65 3.69 -35.67 30.93
C CYS A 65 3.54 -35.84 29.41
N PRO A 66 3.54 -37.09 28.89
CA PRO A 66 3.53 -37.34 27.46
C PRO A 66 2.13 -37.31 26.84
N SER A 67 1.05 -37.34 27.64
CA SER A 67 -0.32 -37.45 27.11
C SER A 67 -1.39 -36.82 28.01
N LEU A 68 -2.43 -36.25 27.40
CA LEU A 68 -3.59 -35.68 28.10
C LEU A 68 -4.36 -36.70 28.95
N PRO A 69 -4.56 -37.97 28.55
CA PRO A 69 -5.19 -38.97 29.41
C PRO A 69 -4.42 -39.22 30.71
N SER A 70 -3.08 -39.27 30.66
CA SER A 70 -2.25 -39.36 31.87
C SER A 70 -2.41 -38.13 32.75
N LEU A 71 -2.46 -36.94 32.13
CA LEU A 71 -2.69 -35.68 32.83
C LEU A 71 -4.05 -35.65 33.54
N ARG A 72 -5.12 -36.08 32.85
CA ARG A 72 -6.47 -36.21 33.43
C ARG A 72 -6.56 -37.29 34.50
N ALA A 73 -5.87 -38.42 34.32
CA ALA A 73 -5.87 -39.52 35.29
C ALA A 73 -5.26 -39.06 36.61
N GLU A 74 -4.15 -38.32 36.55
CA GLU A 74 -3.52 -37.73 37.73
C GLU A 74 -4.44 -36.69 38.39
N PHE A 75 -5.07 -35.83 37.59
CA PHE A 75 -6.01 -34.82 38.06
C PHE A 75 -7.27 -35.42 38.72
N ARG A 76 -7.72 -36.59 38.24
CA ARG A 76 -8.90 -37.30 38.77
C ARG A 76 -8.57 -38.27 39.90
N ASN A 77 -7.29 -38.53 40.16
CA ASN A 77 -6.89 -39.52 41.15
C ASN A 77 -7.39 -39.08 42.53
N GLU A 78 -8.38 -39.80 43.07
CA GLU A 78 -9.28 -39.34 44.13
C GLU A 78 -8.61 -39.13 45.51
N ASN A 79 -7.33 -39.50 45.66
CA ASN A 79 -6.61 -39.39 46.92
C ASN A 79 -6.28 -37.93 47.34
N TYR A 80 -6.45 -36.93 46.47
CA TYR A 80 -6.25 -35.51 46.80
C TYR A 80 -7.53 -34.74 47.17
N LYS A 81 -8.71 -35.39 47.21
CA LYS A 81 -9.98 -34.71 47.55
C LYS A 81 -10.09 -34.28 49.02
N GLY A 82 -9.10 -34.60 49.87
CA GLY A 82 -9.15 -34.35 51.32
C GLY A 82 -8.64 -32.99 51.77
N GLU A 83 -7.68 -32.38 51.07
CA GLU A 83 -7.06 -31.13 51.51
C GLU A 83 -6.90 -30.16 50.34
N ASN A 84 -7.58 -29.01 50.47
CA ASN A 84 -7.52 -27.83 49.62
C ASN A 84 -7.88 -28.00 48.11
N PRO A 85 -9.09 -27.61 47.67
CA PRO A 85 -9.46 -27.61 46.24
C PRO A 85 -8.66 -26.60 45.39
N ASN A 86 -7.63 -25.95 45.93
CA ASN A 86 -6.81 -24.95 45.28
C ASN A 86 -5.49 -25.48 44.70
N ILE A 87 -5.23 -26.79 44.67
CA ILE A 87 -3.97 -27.37 44.15
C ILE A 87 -3.61 -26.85 42.73
N CYS A 88 -4.59 -26.49 41.90
CA CYS A 88 -4.33 -25.92 40.56
C CYS A 88 -3.95 -24.43 40.57
N ALA A 89 -4.30 -23.73 41.65
CA ALA A 89 -3.90 -22.35 41.94
C ALA A 89 -2.68 -22.28 42.87
N GLU A 90 -2.34 -23.37 43.57
CA GLU A 90 -1.10 -23.48 44.33
C GLU A 90 0.06 -23.41 43.35
N THR A 91 0.90 -22.42 43.56
CA THR A 91 2.08 -22.17 42.76
C THR A 91 3.21 -23.03 43.27
N GLU A 92 4.04 -23.57 42.36
CA GLU A 92 5.26 -24.27 42.73
C GLU A 92 6.09 -23.41 43.70
N GLU A 93 6.43 -23.92 44.89
CA GLU A 93 7.12 -23.10 45.89
C GLU A 93 8.44 -22.53 45.37
N SER A 94 9.07 -23.22 44.40
CA SER A 94 10.36 -22.85 43.83
C SER A 94 10.25 -21.76 42.75
N THR A 95 9.29 -21.87 41.82
CA THR A 95 9.19 -21.00 40.62
C THR A 95 8.00 -20.05 40.67
N GLY A 96 7.01 -20.31 41.53
CA GLY A 96 5.73 -19.60 41.55
C GLY A 96 4.83 -19.95 40.36
N ARG A 97 5.16 -20.96 39.55
CA ARG A 97 4.36 -21.32 38.38
C ARG A 97 3.07 -22.01 38.81
N SER A 98 1.94 -21.59 38.25
CA SER A 98 0.69 -22.34 38.34
C SER A 98 0.71 -23.53 37.38
N LEU A 99 -0.22 -24.48 37.56
CA LEU A 99 -0.36 -25.62 36.64
C LEU A 99 -0.50 -25.19 35.17
N LEU A 100 -1.20 -24.09 34.95
CA LEU A 100 -1.44 -23.54 33.61
C LEU A 100 -0.14 -23.06 32.94
N HIS A 101 0.83 -22.55 33.71
CA HIS A 101 2.15 -22.21 33.20
C HIS A 101 2.87 -23.47 32.70
N CYS A 102 2.86 -24.56 33.49
CA CYS A 102 3.51 -25.81 33.12
C CYS A 102 2.90 -26.46 31.88
N ILE A 103 1.58 -26.37 31.71
CA ILE A 103 0.90 -26.80 30.48
C ILE A 103 1.37 -25.97 29.28
N GLY A 104 1.46 -24.65 29.43
CA GLY A 104 1.93 -23.74 28.38
C GLY A 104 3.38 -23.97 27.93
N LEU A 105 4.22 -24.54 28.81
CA LEU A 105 5.63 -24.84 28.53
C LEU A 105 5.87 -26.28 28.05
N ASN A 106 4.87 -27.17 28.10
CA ASN A 106 5.05 -28.57 27.75
C ASN A 106 4.88 -28.79 26.24
N GLU A 107 5.99 -28.65 25.52
CA GLU A 107 6.08 -28.91 24.09
C GLU A 107 5.62 -30.32 23.70
N LYS A 108 5.86 -31.34 24.53
CA LYS A 108 5.47 -32.73 24.22
C LYS A 108 3.96 -32.89 24.22
N LEU A 109 3.26 -32.26 25.16
CA LEU A 109 1.80 -32.32 25.22
C LEU A 109 1.15 -31.72 23.97
N ILE A 110 1.80 -30.73 23.35
CA ILE A 110 1.33 -30.03 22.15
C ILE A 110 1.81 -30.74 20.86
N LEU A 111 3.08 -31.14 20.79
CA LEU A 111 3.73 -31.70 19.60
C LEU A 111 3.68 -33.23 19.46
N VAL A 112 3.47 -34.03 20.51
CA VAL A 112 3.38 -35.51 20.41
C VAL A 112 2.17 -35.96 19.56
N SER A 113 1.28 -35.04 19.21
CA SER A 113 0.22 -35.25 18.22
C SER A 113 0.65 -35.26 16.75
N THR A 114 1.96 -35.23 16.47
CA THR A 114 2.60 -35.12 15.14
C THR A 114 2.26 -36.22 14.13
N GLY A 115 1.33 -37.14 14.44
CA GLY A 115 0.58 -37.91 13.45
C GLY A 115 -0.40 -37.11 12.58
N GLY A 116 -0.37 -35.77 12.62
CA GLY A 116 -1.10 -34.89 11.70
C GLY A 116 -2.58 -34.67 12.04
N SER A 117 -2.98 -34.91 13.29
CA SER A 117 -4.38 -34.77 13.71
C SER A 117 -4.54 -33.57 14.65
N ASP A 118 -5.07 -32.45 14.13
CA ASP A 118 -5.55 -31.27 14.87
C ASP A 118 -6.46 -31.64 16.07
N ALA A 119 -6.97 -32.88 16.13
CA ALA A 119 -7.78 -33.39 17.22
C ALA A 119 -7.07 -33.40 18.59
N ALA A 120 -5.75 -33.57 18.66
CA ALA A 120 -5.07 -33.60 19.97
C ALA A 120 -4.93 -32.21 20.59
N ILE A 121 -4.57 -31.21 19.78
CA ILE A 121 -4.59 -29.79 20.17
C ILE A 121 -6.01 -29.41 20.59
N SER A 122 -7.01 -29.83 19.81
CA SER A 122 -8.42 -29.63 20.17
C SER A 122 -8.81 -30.27 21.51
N GLN A 123 -8.23 -31.43 21.87
CA GLN A 123 -8.47 -32.06 23.17
C GLN A 123 -7.83 -31.29 24.33
N VAL A 124 -6.59 -30.79 24.17
CA VAL A 124 -5.93 -29.95 25.18
C VAL A 124 -6.69 -28.64 25.35
N ASN A 125 -7.07 -27.97 24.25
CA ASN A 125 -7.88 -26.75 24.29
C ASN A 125 -9.22 -27.01 24.97
N ARG A 126 -9.89 -28.12 24.63
CA ARG A 126 -11.14 -28.52 25.27
C ARG A 126 -10.94 -28.72 26.78
N PHE A 127 -9.86 -29.37 27.19
CA PHE A 127 -9.56 -29.57 28.61
C PHE A 127 -9.33 -28.24 29.33
N ILE A 128 -8.50 -27.35 28.76
CA ILE A 128 -8.24 -26.03 29.32
C ILE A 128 -9.55 -25.22 29.42
N MET A 129 -10.34 -25.19 28.36
CA MET A 129 -11.52 -24.33 28.24
C MET A 129 -12.77 -24.85 28.95
N GLN A 130 -12.97 -26.17 29.00
CA GLN A 130 -14.18 -26.77 29.56
C GLN A 130 -14.00 -27.33 30.97
N GLU A 131 -12.77 -27.69 31.36
CA GLU A 131 -12.50 -28.28 32.67
C GLU A 131 -11.72 -27.30 33.56
N LEU A 132 -10.52 -26.86 33.15
CA LEU A 132 -9.65 -26.05 34.02
C LEU A 132 -10.17 -24.62 34.25
N LEU A 133 -10.49 -23.89 33.18
CA LEU A 133 -10.88 -22.48 33.26
C LEU A 133 -12.18 -22.22 34.04
N PRO A 134 -13.23 -23.04 33.90
CA PRO A 134 -14.44 -22.89 34.70
C PRO A 134 -14.20 -23.10 36.20
N GLU A 135 -13.28 -24.00 36.56
CA GLU A 135 -12.92 -24.28 37.95
C GLU A 135 -11.96 -23.24 38.53
N TYR A 136 -10.97 -22.80 37.75
CA TYR A 136 -9.89 -21.90 38.18
C TYR A 136 -9.71 -20.70 37.23
N PRO A 137 -10.68 -19.76 37.19
CA PRO A 137 -10.61 -18.61 36.28
C PRO A 137 -9.46 -17.65 36.61
N LEU A 138 -8.99 -17.62 37.87
CA LEU A 138 -7.86 -16.78 38.31
C LEU A 138 -6.52 -17.32 37.81
N ALA A 139 -6.40 -18.63 37.60
CA ALA A 139 -5.14 -19.26 37.23
C ALA A 139 -4.56 -18.75 35.89
N VAL A 140 -5.38 -18.12 35.03
CA VAL A 140 -4.96 -17.49 33.77
C VAL A 140 -4.33 -16.10 33.95
N ILE A 141 -4.61 -15.43 35.07
CA ILE A 141 -4.01 -14.12 35.39
C ILE A 141 -3.02 -14.18 36.53
N ASP A 142 -2.93 -15.30 37.24
CA ASP A 142 -1.97 -15.49 38.30
C ASP A 142 -0.57 -15.38 37.71
N GLU A 143 0.22 -14.49 38.29
CA GLU A 143 1.56 -14.20 37.84
C GLU A 143 2.55 -15.13 38.54
N ASP A 144 3.53 -15.65 37.80
CA ASP A 144 4.66 -16.38 38.37
C ASP A 144 5.63 -15.43 39.12
N LYS A 145 6.72 -15.97 39.71
CA LYS A 145 7.73 -15.14 40.38
C LYS A 145 8.42 -14.13 39.46
N ASN A 146 8.33 -14.30 38.14
CA ASN A 146 8.89 -13.41 37.13
C ASN A 146 7.85 -12.38 36.62
N ASN A 147 6.64 -12.38 37.17
CA ASN A 147 5.49 -11.56 36.75
C ASN A 147 4.92 -11.93 35.37
N PHE A 148 5.14 -13.16 34.92
CA PHE A 148 4.53 -13.72 33.71
C PHE A 148 3.21 -14.39 34.04
N ILE A 149 2.24 -14.22 33.16
CA ILE A 149 1.00 -15.00 33.20
C ILE A 149 1.17 -16.25 32.33
N PRO A 150 0.31 -17.29 32.48
CA PRO A 150 0.39 -18.49 31.65
C PRO A 150 0.41 -18.16 30.15
N PHE A 151 1.13 -18.98 29.38
CA PHE A 151 1.33 -18.83 27.93
C PHE A 151 2.14 -17.60 27.49
N THR A 152 2.36 -16.59 28.34
CA THR A 152 3.19 -15.43 27.94
C THR A 152 4.68 -15.70 28.03
N GLU A 153 5.12 -16.56 28.95
CA GLU A 153 6.52 -16.91 29.12
C GLU A 153 7.13 -17.46 27.81
N ILE A 154 6.43 -18.36 27.13
CA ILE A 154 6.91 -18.94 25.87
C ILE A 154 6.92 -17.94 24.71
N ILE A 155 5.98 -17.00 24.69
CA ILE A 155 5.95 -15.91 23.72
C ILE A 155 7.16 -15.00 23.96
N ILE A 156 7.44 -14.63 25.21
CA ILE A 156 8.57 -13.79 25.62
C ILE A 156 9.89 -14.48 25.28
N GLU A 157 10.03 -15.76 25.62
CA GLU A 157 11.21 -16.57 25.29
C GLU A 157 11.44 -16.61 23.79
N TRP A 158 10.39 -16.85 22.99
CA TRP A 158 10.48 -16.84 21.54
C TRP A 158 10.93 -15.49 20.98
N VAL A 159 10.33 -14.38 21.44
CA VAL A 159 10.72 -13.02 21.03
C VAL A 159 12.19 -12.75 21.37
N ASN A 160 12.61 -13.09 22.59
CA ASN A 160 13.97 -12.89 23.05
C ASN A 160 14.97 -13.73 22.25
N ASN A 161 14.65 -15.00 21.99
CA ASN A 161 15.47 -15.91 21.21
C ASN A 161 15.61 -15.43 19.75
N ARG A 162 14.53 -15.02 19.09
CA ARG A 162 14.60 -14.45 17.73
C ARG A 162 15.48 -13.19 17.69
N ARG A 163 15.34 -12.31 18.68
CA ARG A 163 16.18 -11.09 18.77
C ARG A 163 17.65 -11.40 19.03
N ALA A 164 17.94 -12.36 19.89
CA ALA A 164 19.31 -12.83 20.13
C ALA A 164 19.91 -13.38 18.83
N MET A 165 19.17 -14.18 18.08
CA MET A 165 19.62 -14.69 16.78
C MET A 165 19.88 -13.58 15.76
N ARG A 166 19.00 -12.55 15.68
CA ARG A 166 19.22 -11.40 14.78
C ARG A 166 20.49 -10.61 15.13
N LYS A 167 20.81 -10.45 16.42
CA LYS A 167 22.04 -9.78 16.88
C LYS A 167 23.30 -10.58 16.56
N VAL A 168 23.24 -11.92 16.61
CA VAL A 168 24.37 -12.79 16.26
C VAL A 168 24.57 -12.84 14.74
N LYS A 169 23.50 -12.79 13.96
CA LYS A 169 23.53 -12.90 12.49
C LYS A 169 24.28 -11.76 11.79
N THR A 170 24.44 -10.60 12.43
CA THR A 170 25.30 -9.54 11.86
C THR A 170 26.79 -9.92 11.77
N ALA A 171 27.20 -11.14 12.19
CA ALA A 171 28.59 -11.57 12.24
C ALA A 171 28.95 -12.86 11.44
N VAL A 172 28.00 -13.71 10.99
CA VAL A 172 28.33 -15.03 10.38
C VAL A 172 27.31 -15.47 9.30
N ASP A 173 27.81 -16.11 8.23
CA ASP A 173 27.23 -16.49 6.92
C ASP A 173 25.77 -17.00 6.83
N ASP A 174 25.16 -16.76 5.66
CA ASP A 174 23.72 -16.69 5.33
C ASP A 174 22.92 -18.01 5.20
N LEU A 175 23.55 -19.19 5.18
CA LEU A 175 22.90 -20.42 4.67
C LEU A 175 21.99 -21.19 5.65
N GLN A 176 22.02 -20.92 6.96
CA GLN A 176 21.12 -21.56 7.95
C GLN A 176 19.85 -20.74 8.25
N ALA A 177 19.67 -19.59 7.62
CA ALA A 177 18.66 -18.60 7.99
C ALA A 177 17.21 -18.93 7.59
N ILE A 178 16.96 -19.94 6.76
CA ILE A 178 15.62 -20.22 6.21
C ILE A 178 14.74 -21.00 7.20
N SER A 179 15.34 -21.82 8.07
CA SER A 179 14.57 -22.65 9.02
C SER A 179 14.07 -21.89 10.26
N THR A 180 14.56 -20.68 10.52
CA THR A 180 14.24 -19.91 11.75
C THR A 180 13.12 -18.88 11.55
N ARG A 181 12.56 -18.78 10.35
CA ARG A 181 11.61 -17.71 10.00
C ARG A 181 10.14 -18.06 10.28
N ALA A 182 9.80 -19.35 10.38
CA ALA A 182 8.47 -19.81 10.82
C ALA A 182 8.26 -19.57 12.32
N MET A 183 7.04 -19.23 12.72
CA MET A 183 6.67 -19.17 14.13
C MET A 183 6.53 -20.60 14.69
N PRO A 184 7.13 -20.91 15.86
CA PRO A 184 6.94 -22.20 16.49
C PRO A 184 5.46 -22.46 16.78
N ARG A 185 4.97 -23.67 16.48
CA ARG A 185 3.56 -24.05 16.72
C ARG A 185 3.09 -23.81 18.14
N MET A 186 4.00 -23.89 19.12
CA MET A 186 3.67 -23.67 20.52
C MET A 186 3.37 -22.19 20.84
N VAL A 187 4.03 -21.26 20.14
CA VAL A 187 3.77 -19.82 20.24
C VAL A 187 2.45 -19.49 19.54
N GLU A 188 2.22 -20.08 18.37
CA GLU A 188 0.95 -19.99 17.64
C GLU A 188 -0.22 -20.43 18.53
N TRP A 189 -0.12 -21.64 19.05
CA TRP A 189 -1.10 -22.24 19.94
C TRP A 189 -1.33 -21.41 21.20
N SER A 190 -0.26 -20.85 21.78
CA SER A 190 -0.35 -19.95 22.94
C SER A 190 -1.15 -18.69 22.61
N LEU A 191 -0.94 -18.08 21.45
CA LEU A 191 -1.73 -16.93 21.00
C LEU A 191 -3.19 -17.33 20.70
N GLU A 192 -3.42 -18.49 20.11
CA GLU A 192 -4.76 -19.02 19.82
C GLU A 192 -5.56 -19.26 21.10
N ILE A 193 -4.98 -19.96 22.09
CA ILE A 193 -5.67 -20.24 23.35
C ILE A 193 -5.96 -18.94 24.11
N LEU A 194 -5.01 -17.99 24.14
CA LEU A 194 -5.23 -16.68 24.74
C LEU A 194 -6.33 -15.89 24.02
N SER A 195 -6.39 -15.98 22.69
CA SER A 195 -7.49 -15.41 21.89
C SER A 195 -8.82 -16.07 22.23
N GLU A 196 -8.87 -17.39 22.30
CA GLU A 196 -10.08 -18.16 22.57
C GLU A 196 -10.58 -17.85 23.99
N ILE A 197 -9.69 -17.71 24.98
CA ILE A 197 -10.02 -17.31 26.36
C ILE A 197 -10.70 -15.95 26.36
N LEU A 198 -10.16 -14.99 25.60
CA LEU A 198 -10.75 -13.66 25.47
C LEU A 198 -12.11 -13.65 24.77
N ASP A 199 -12.36 -14.61 23.87
CA ASP A 199 -13.56 -14.68 23.04
C ASP A 199 -14.69 -15.52 23.66
N ASN A 200 -14.40 -16.67 24.27
CA ASN A 200 -15.38 -17.53 24.95
C ASN A 200 -16.06 -16.84 26.12
N ASP A 201 -15.34 -15.94 26.76
CA ASP A 201 -15.87 -15.16 27.87
C ASP A 201 -16.95 -14.16 27.38
N LEU A 202 -17.07 -13.88 26.06
CA LEU A 202 -18.23 -13.15 25.51
C LEU A 202 -19.51 -14.00 25.41
N SER A 203 -19.42 -15.32 25.25
CA SER A 203 -20.58 -16.17 24.94
C SER A 203 -21.34 -16.66 26.19
N GLY A 204 -20.67 -16.79 27.34
CA GLY A 204 -21.28 -17.26 28.60
C GLY A 204 -22.41 -16.37 29.14
N ASP A 205 -22.37 -15.05 28.89
CA ASP A 205 -23.47 -14.13 29.25
C ASP A 205 -24.71 -14.31 28.37
N LEU A 206 -24.56 -14.81 27.13
CA LEU A 206 -25.66 -15.05 26.20
C LEU A 206 -26.32 -16.41 26.44
N GLN A 207 -25.56 -17.43 26.82
CA GLN A 207 -26.12 -18.74 27.20
C GLN A 207 -26.88 -18.70 28.53
N SER A 208 -26.40 -17.98 29.54
CA SER A 208 -27.14 -17.81 30.80
C SER A 208 -28.43 -16.98 30.63
N ARG A 209 -28.47 -16.04 29.68
CA ARG A 209 -29.68 -15.27 29.32
C ARG A 209 -30.67 -16.02 28.43
N SER A 210 -30.22 -16.94 27.59
CA SER A 210 -31.11 -17.79 26.78
C SER A 210 -31.70 -18.93 27.61
N ALA A 211 -30.92 -19.55 28.51
CA ALA A 211 -31.40 -20.55 29.45
C ALA A 211 -32.43 -20.00 30.46
N SER A 212 -32.25 -18.75 30.95
CA SER A 212 -33.25 -18.09 31.82
C SER A 212 -34.50 -17.59 31.09
N ARG A 213 -34.44 -17.40 29.76
CA ARG A 213 -35.63 -17.12 28.94
C ARG A 213 -36.37 -18.36 28.47
N GLN A 214 -35.69 -19.50 28.31
CA GLN A 214 -36.36 -20.77 27.98
C GLN A 214 -37.11 -21.40 29.16
N SER A 215 -36.72 -21.11 30.41
CA SER A 215 -37.47 -21.57 31.60
C SER A 215 -38.73 -20.75 31.92
N SER A 216 -39.01 -19.67 31.17
CA SER A 216 -40.18 -18.82 31.35
C SER A 216 -41.20 -18.89 30.20
N PHE A 217 -41.03 -19.81 29.23
CA PHE A 217 -41.94 -19.96 28.08
C PHE A 217 -42.47 -21.38 27.84
N ALA A 218 -42.37 -22.29 28.80
CA ALA A 218 -43.05 -23.59 28.76
C ALA A 218 -44.45 -23.50 29.40
N SER A 219 -45.43 -22.96 28.68
CA SER A 219 -46.88 -23.25 28.79
C SER A 219 -47.69 -22.24 27.98
N ILE A 220 -47.70 -22.36 26.65
CA ILE A 220 -48.81 -21.84 25.84
C ILE A 220 -49.15 -22.90 24.80
N ASP A 221 -50.36 -23.43 24.92
CA ASP A 221 -50.97 -24.40 24.03
C ASP A 221 -51.05 -23.92 22.59
N THR A 222 -50.85 -24.88 21.71
CA THR A 222 -51.09 -24.81 20.26
C THR A 222 -52.57 -24.62 19.95
N SER A 223 -52.93 -23.54 19.25
CA SER A 223 -53.99 -23.59 18.24
C SER A 223 -53.80 -22.55 17.13
N ASN A 224 -54.06 -23.02 15.91
CA ASN A 224 -54.05 -22.40 14.59
C ASN A 224 -54.47 -20.92 14.52
N THR A 225 -53.81 -20.10 13.70
CA THR A 225 -54.32 -19.62 12.37
C THR A 225 -53.34 -18.66 11.66
N SER A 226 -53.60 -18.52 10.37
CA SER A 226 -52.86 -17.90 9.27
C SER A 226 -52.81 -16.36 9.20
N CYS A 227 -51.86 -15.89 8.36
CA CYS A 227 -51.86 -14.67 7.53
C CYS A 227 -51.28 -13.33 8.05
N GLN A 228 -50.33 -12.85 7.22
CA GLN A 228 -50.14 -11.50 6.65
C GLN A 228 -49.73 -10.28 7.51
N ASP A 229 -48.60 -9.71 7.07
CA ASP A 229 -48.30 -8.30 6.75
C ASP A 229 -48.41 -7.15 7.79
N LEU A 230 -47.30 -6.39 7.78
CA LEU A 230 -47.14 -4.92 7.87
C LEU A 230 -47.28 -4.15 9.21
N ASN A 231 -46.19 -3.41 9.47
CA ASN A 231 -46.09 -2.02 9.97
C ASN A 231 -46.59 -1.59 11.37
N PHE A 232 -45.63 -1.21 12.21
CA PHE A 232 -45.36 0.19 12.62
C PHE A 232 -46.55 1.07 13.11
N PHE A 233 -46.71 1.28 14.44
CA PHE A 233 -46.52 2.54 15.19
C PHE A 233 -47.14 2.48 16.63
N GLU A 234 -46.42 3.09 17.57
CA GLU A 234 -46.85 3.91 18.73
C GLU A 234 -47.71 3.38 19.91
N SER A 235 -47.07 3.47 21.09
CA SER A 235 -47.49 4.29 22.24
C SER A 235 -48.47 3.76 23.31
N SER A 236 -48.02 3.99 24.56
CA SER A 236 -48.74 4.59 25.69
C SER A 236 -49.73 3.77 26.54
N HIS A 237 -49.35 3.69 27.81
CA HIS A 237 -50.16 3.80 29.05
C HIS A 237 -51.36 2.86 29.28
N SER A 238 -51.30 2.07 30.36
CA SER A 238 -52.30 2.14 31.43
C SER A 238 -51.89 1.37 32.68
N ALA A 239 -52.26 1.89 33.84
CA ALA A 239 -51.99 1.41 35.19
C ALA A 239 -52.96 0.31 35.63
N ARG A 240 -52.50 -0.65 36.46
CA ARG A 240 -53.39 -1.36 37.42
C ARG A 240 -52.64 -1.92 38.63
N MET A 241 -53.31 -1.74 39.78
CA MET A 241 -52.99 -2.06 41.17
C MET A 241 -52.85 -3.59 41.49
N PRO A 242 -52.35 -3.96 42.69
CA PRO A 242 -51.70 -5.25 42.95
C PRO A 242 -52.65 -6.32 43.51
N SER A 243 -52.38 -7.58 43.20
CA SER A 243 -52.93 -8.73 43.92
C SER A 243 -51.84 -9.44 44.73
N LYS A 244 -52.15 -9.68 46.01
CA LYS A 244 -51.37 -10.49 46.95
C LYS A 244 -51.44 -11.96 46.53
N SER A 245 -50.31 -12.64 46.44
CA SER A 245 -50.25 -14.11 46.45
C SER A 245 -49.03 -14.61 47.20
N THR A 246 -49.35 -15.23 48.34
CA THR A 246 -48.74 -16.42 48.98
C THR A 246 -47.27 -16.76 48.72
N ARG A 247 -46.53 -16.55 49.80
CA ARG A 247 -45.16 -16.96 50.13
C ARG A 247 -45.04 -18.49 50.22
N THR A 248 -44.34 -19.12 49.28
CA THR A 248 -43.72 -20.45 49.46
C THR A 248 -42.21 -20.28 49.62
N LYS A 249 -41.70 -20.73 50.77
CA LYS A 249 -40.27 -20.74 51.11
C LYS A 249 -39.59 -21.88 50.34
N ASN A 250 -38.91 -21.55 49.26
CA ASN A 250 -37.90 -22.44 48.68
C ASN A 250 -36.50 -22.03 49.15
N ILE A 251 -35.77 -23.03 49.60
CA ILE A 251 -34.43 -22.97 50.18
C ILE A 251 -33.48 -22.33 49.17
N THR A 252 -32.98 -21.15 49.52
CA THR A 252 -31.97 -20.40 48.77
C THR A 252 -30.60 -21.05 48.95
N SER A 253 -30.14 -21.81 47.96
CA SER A 253 -28.70 -21.91 47.70
C SER A 253 -28.25 -20.54 47.20
N LYS A 254 -27.41 -19.85 47.97
CA LYS A 254 -26.85 -18.55 47.59
C LYS A 254 -26.20 -18.68 46.20
N PRO A 255 -26.62 -17.92 45.17
CA PRO A 255 -25.84 -17.85 43.95
C PRO A 255 -24.51 -17.20 44.32
N VAL A 256 -23.42 -17.97 44.19
CA VAL A 256 -22.05 -17.47 44.31
C VAL A 256 -21.94 -16.25 43.39
N SER A 257 -21.61 -15.10 43.97
CA SER A 257 -21.63 -13.81 43.30
C SER A 257 -20.65 -13.81 42.12
N SER A 258 -21.17 -13.86 40.89
CA SER A 258 -20.42 -13.89 39.63
C SER A 258 -19.79 -12.53 39.25
N MET A 259 -19.33 -11.74 40.23
CA MET A 259 -19.01 -10.32 40.06
C MET A 259 -17.55 -10.03 39.64
N HIS A 260 -16.69 -11.04 39.47
CA HIS A 260 -15.24 -10.83 39.22
C HIS A 260 -14.74 -11.04 37.78
N ARG A 261 -15.57 -11.48 36.82
CA ARG A 261 -15.07 -11.88 35.50
C ARG A 261 -14.49 -10.78 34.56
N PRO A 262 -14.90 -9.50 34.57
CA PRO A 262 -14.45 -8.55 33.53
C PRO A 262 -12.99 -8.09 33.69
N PHE A 263 -12.36 -8.27 34.86
CA PHE A 263 -11.02 -7.75 35.16
C PHE A 263 -9.91 -8.54 34.45
N HIS A 264 -10.10 -9.84 34.23
CA HIS A 264 -9.05 -10.73 33.73
C HIS A 264 -8.60 -10.40 32.30
N ARG A 265 -9.52 -9.90 31.46
CA ARG A 265 -9.22 -9.64 30.04
C ARG A 265 -8.26 -8.48 29.85
N GLU A 266 -8.44 -7.43 30.65
CA GLU A 266 -7.58 -6.24 30.58
C GLU A 266 -6.16 -6.63 30.94
N ILE A 267 -5.98 -7.40 32.02
CA ILE A 267 -4.66 -7.87 32.46
C ILE A 267 -4.01 -8.71 31.38
N ILE A 268 -4.71 -9.69 30.79
CA ILE A 268 -4.14 -10.55 29.74
C ILE A 268 -3.68 -9.70 28.55
N VAL A 269 -4.53 -8.78 28.07
CA VAL A 269 -4.20 -7.89 26.94
C VAL A 269 -3.05 -6.95 27.31
N GLU A 270 -3.06 -6.37 28.51
CA GLU A 270 -2.03 -5.45 29.02
C GLU A 270 -0.67 -6.17 29.14
N LYS A 271 -0.65 -7.38 29.71
CA LYS A 271 0.56 -8.19 29.85
C LYS A 271 1.14 -8.62 28.51
N ILE A 272 0.29 -9.00 27.56
CA ILE A 272 0.74 -9.36 26.20
C ILE A 272 1.20 -8.13 25.42
N ALA A 273 0.50 -7.01 25.56
CA ALA A 273 0.93 -5.74 24.98
C ALA A 273 2.25 -5.24 25.58
N ALA A 274 2.50 -5.52 26.86
CA ALA A 274 3.74 -5.18 27.55
C ALA A 274 4.95 -6.03 27.10
N ILE A 275 4.75 -7.13 26.34
CA ILE A 275 5.85 -7.92 25.79
C ILE A 275 6.63 -7.06 24.79
N PRO A 276 7.89 -6.69 25.11
CA PRO A 276 8.63 -5.75 24.30
C PRO A 276 8.95 -6.38 22.94
N HIS A 277 8.64 -5.67 21.86
CA HIS A 277 8.95 -6.06 20.48
C HIS A 277 8.21 -7.29 19.96
N LEU A 278 7.19 -7.76 20.66
CA LEU A 278 6.31 -8.84 20.17
C LEU A 278 5.79 -8.52 18.77
N LEU A 279 5.24 -7.31 18.61
CA LEU A 279 4.69 -6.85 17.34
C LEU A 279 5.73 -6.81 16.22
N GLU A 280 6.96 -6.37 16.53
CA GLU A 280 8.05 -6.35 15.57
C GLU A 280 8.38 -7.77 15.08
N GLU A 281 8.49 -8.75 15.98
CA GLU A 281 8.78 -10.15 15.61
C GLU A 281 7.62 -10.84 14.89
N LEU A 282 6.37 -10.56 15.27
CA LEU A 282 5.20 -11.10 14.59
C LEU A 282 5.15 -10.64 13.13
N LEU A 283 5.51 -9.39 12.83
CA LEU A 283 5.57 -8.88 11.46
C LEU A 283 6.72 -9.49 10.63
N LEU A 284 7.71 -10.11 11.27
CA LEU A 284 8.84 -10.77 10.61
C LEU A 284 8.59 -12.26 10.32
N ILE A 285 7.32 -12.71 10.40
CA ILE A 285 6.89 -14.03 9.97
C ILE A 285 6.74 -14.04 8.44
N GLU A 286 7.49 -14.92 7.76
CA GLU A 286 7.51 -15.00 6.30
C GLU A 286 6.24 -15.56 5.69
N ASP A 287 5.64 -16.54 6.36
CA ASP A 287 4.40 -17.13 5.89
C ASP A 287 3.26 -16.12 6.02
N LYS A 288 2.77 -15.65 4.88
CA LYS A 288 1.70 -14.66 4.79
C LYS A 288 0.39 -15.19 5.36
N GLU A 289 0.10 -16.49 5.20
CA GLU A 289 -1.13 -17.08 5.70
C GLU A 289 -1.09 -17.15 7.23
N GLN A 290 0.03 -17.62 7.79
CA GLN A 290 0.27 -17.63 9.23
C GLN A 290 0.24 -16.21 9.81
N LEU A 291 0.90 -15.25 9.17
CA LEU A 291 0.89 -13.84 9.57
C LEU A 291 -0.54 -13.26 9.58
N HIS A 292 -1.31 -13.52 8.53
CA HIS A 292 -2.71 -13.08 8.45
C HIS A 292 -3.56 -13.69 9.57
N HIS A 293 -3.45 -15.00 9.78
CA HIS A 293 -4.16 -15.72 10.83
C HIS A 293 -3.86 -15.15 12.22
N ILE A 294 -2.58 -14.94 12.56
CA ILE A 294 -2.18 -14.37 13.85
C ILE A 294 -2.76 -12.97 14.06
N PHE A 295 -2.73 -12.13 13.03
CA PHE A 295 -3.29 -10.77 13.13
C PHE A 295 -4.83 -10.75 13.12
N GLU A 296 -5.47 -11.87 12.77
CA GLU A 296 -6.90 -12.08 12.97
C GLU A 296 -7.23 -12.57 14.40
N LEU A 297 -6.25 -13.06 15.18
CA LEU A 297 -6.49 -13.43 16.57
C LEU A 297 -6.94 -12.20 17.38
N SER A 298 -7.98 -12.39 18.19
CA SER A 298 -8.58 -11.31 18.98
C SER A 298 -7.61 -10.75 20.00
N ILE A 299 -6.72 -11.60 20.54
CA ILE A 299 -5.68 -11.17 21.47
C ILE A 299 -4.69 -10.21 20.80
N VAL A 300 -4.24 -10.52 19.58
CA VAL A 300 -3.28 -9.69 18.85
C VAL A 300 -3.95 -8.39 18.41
N ARG A 301 -5.19 -8.45 17.87
CA ARG A 301 -5.97 -7.26 17.52
C ARG A 301 -6.17 -6.32 18.72
N LYS A 302 -6.44 -6.89 19.90
CA LYS A 302 -6.59 -6.11 21.14
C LYS A 302 -5.23 -5.58 21.62
N ALA A 303 -4.20 -6.40 21.69
CA ALA A 303 -2.86 -5.95 22.08
C ALA A 303 -2.35 -4.79 21.18
N LEU A 304 -2.64 -4.86 19.88
CA LEU A 304 -2.39 -3.80 18.89
C LEU A 304 -3.12 -2.48 19.18
N LEU A 305 -4.36 -2.57 19.67
CA LEU A 305 -5.23 -1.42 19.89
C LEU A 305 -5.01 -0.73 21.23
N PHE A 306 -4.75 -1.52 22.27
CA PHE A 306 -4.69 -1.04 23.65
C PHE A 306 -3.26 -0.83 24.13
N GLY A 307 -2.27 -1.48 23.52
CA GLY A 307 -0.87 -1.37 23.87
C GLY A 307 -0.17 -0.20 23.20
N THR A 308 -0.32 1.02 23.72
CA THR A 308 0.65 2.09 23.39
C THR A 308 2.08 1.63 23.74
N GLU A 309 2.21 0.81 24.78
CA GLU A 309 3.46 0.14 25.16
C GLU A 309 3.96 -0.87 24.12
N SER A 310 3.05 -1.61 23.47
CA SER A 310 3.39 -2.61 22.44
C SER A 310 3.93 -1.95 21.17
N PHE A 311 3.30 -0.84 20.75
CA PHE A 311 3.82 -0.03 19.65
C PHE A 311 5.12 0.68 20.04
N GLY A 312 5.25 1.04 21.33
CA GLY A 312 6.36 1.79 21.89
C GLY A 312 6.52 3.15 21.20
N ASP A 313 7.75 3.49 20.83
CA ASP A 313 8.04 4.71 20.07
C ASP A 313 7.85 4.56 18.54
N GLY A 314 7.43 3.37 18.08
CA GLY A 314 7.30 3.05 16.67
C GLY A 314 8.59 3.15 15.85
N LYS A 315 9.76 3.36 16.46
CA LYS A 315 11.03 3.49 15.73
C LYS A 315 11.44 2.19 15.06
N TRP A 316 10.99 1.04 15.55
CA TRP A 316 11.22 -0.25 14.91
C TRP A 316 10.58 -0.29 13.51
N LEU A 317 9.39 0.27 13.33
CA LEU A 317 8.72 0.35 12.02
C LEU A 317 9.55 1.19 11.06
N ILE A 318 10.04 2.33 11.53
CA ILE A 318 10.95 3.18 10.75
C ILE A 318 12.25 2.46 10.41
N LYS A 319 12.85 1.73 11.35
CA LYS A 319 14.06 0.92 11.11
C LYS A 319 13.82 -0.19 10.08
N MET A 320 12.66 -0.85 10.08
CA MET A 320 12.29 -1.83 9.06
C MET A 320 12.20 -1.18 7.68
N LEU A 321 11.58 0.00 7.58
CA LEU A 321 11.52 0.74 6.32
C LEU A 321 12.89 1.23 5.84
N ASP A 322 13.74 1.72 6.76
CA ASP A 322 15.10 2.15 6.45
C ASP A 322 15.97 0.98 5.99
N ALA A 323 15.82 -0.20 6.62
CA ALA A 323 16.51 -1.41 6.20
C ALA A 323 16.10 -1.82 4.76
N ALA A 324 14.80 -1.80 4.47
CA ALA A 324 14.29 -2.10 3.13
C ALA A 324 14.82 -1.11 2.06
N ILE A 325 14.92 0.18 2.39
CA ILE A 325 15.44 1.21 1.46
C ILE A 325 16.95 1.05 1.25
N LYS A 326 17.73 0.84 2.32
CA LYS A 326 19.20 0.78 2.25
C LYS A 326 19.70 -0.34 1.35
N VAL A 327 19.04 -1.49 1.39
CA VAL A 327 19.38 -2.62 0.52
C VAL A 327 18.94 -2.37 -0.92
N ASN A 328 17.79 -1.73 -1.14
CA ASN A 328 17.38 -1.31 -2.48
C ASN A 328 18.41 -0.35 -3.12
N ASP A 329 18.95 0.60 -2.36
CA ASP A 329 20.02 1.49 -2.85
C ASP A 329 21.33 0.73 -3.14
N SER A 330 21.70 -0.24 -2.29
CA SER A 330 22.88 -1.10 -2.49
C SER A 330 22.74 -1.96 -3.76
N SER A 331 21.52 -2.45 -4.01
CA SER A 331 21.19 -3.28 -5.17
C SER A 331 21.46 -2.55 -6.50
N MET A 332 21.13 -1.26 -6.54
CA MET A 332 21.32 -0.38 -7.67
C MET A 332 22.80 -0.09 -7.97
N ILE A 333 23.61 0.14 -6.92
CA ILE A 333 25.04 0.38 -7.08
C ILE A 333 25.71 -0.84 -7.72
N ALA A 334 25.34 -2.05 -7.29
CA ALA A 334 25.84 -3.29 -7.89
C ALA A 334 25.40 -3.44 -9.36
N PHE A 335 24.13 -3.13 -9.68
CA PHE A 335 23.62 -3.19 -11.06
C PHE A 335 24.37 -2.24 -12.01
N SER A 336 24.72 -1.04 -11.54
CA SER A 336 25.51 -0.08 -12.34
C SER A 336 26.93 -0.53 -12.64
N SER A 337 27.46 -1.49 -11.87
CA SER A 337 28.84 -1.98 -12.02
C SER A 337 29.01 -3.03 -13.14
N HIS A 338 27.97 -3.34 -13.92
CA HIS A 338 27.99 -4.28 -15.05
C HIS A 338 28.54 -5.69 -14.75
N ARG A 339 28.75 -6.06 -13.49
CA ARG A 339 28.96 -7.47 -13.13
C ARG A 339 27.68 -8.22 -13.44
N GLU A 340 27.76 -9.23 -14.30
CA GLU A 340 26.65 -10.14 -14.59
C GLU A 340 26.23 -10.83 -13.28
N VAL A 341 25.19 -10.29 -12.64
CA VAL A 341 24.68 -10.72 -11.34
C VAL A 341 23.88 -12.02 -11.52
N SER A 342 24.61 -13.13 -11.57
CA SER A 342 24.05 -14.46 -11.30
C SER A 342 24.27 -14.85 -9.83
N ASP A 343 24.58 -13.88 -8.96
CA ASP A 343 24.91 -14.14 -7.58
C ASP A 343 23.61 -14.34 -6.77
N PRO A 344 23.32 -15.55 -6.28
CA PRO A 344 22.10 -15.83 -5.51
C PRO A 344 21.99 -14.99 -4.23
N GLY A 345 23.11 -14.48 -3.69
CA GLY A 345 23.09 -13.59 -2.53
C GLY A 345 22.38 -12.26 -2.80
N PHE A 346 22.40 -11.79 -4.05
CA PHE A 346 21.75 -10.53 -4.43
C PHE A 346 20.23 -10.65 -4.44
N GLN A 347 19.69 -11.72 -5.04
CA GLN A 347 18.24 -11.98 -5.07
C GLN A 347 17.68 -12.13 -3.66
N PHE A 348 18.41 -12.83 -2.78
CA PHE A 348 18.01 -13.00 -1.38
C PHE A 348 17.88 -11.66 -0.63
N ALA A 349 18.81 -10.73 -0.85
CA ALA A 349 18.76 -9.42 -0.23
C ALA A 349 17.58 -8.57 -0.74
N GLU A 350 17.25 -8.65 -2.04
CA GLU A 350 16.09 -7.98 -2.63
C GLU A 350 14.77 -8.53 -2.05
N ASP A 351 14.65 -9.85 -1.96
CA ASP A 351 13.47 -10.53 -1.40
C ASP A 351 13.27 -10.21 0.08
N GLU A 352 14.34 -10.21 0.89
CA GLU A 352 14.28 -9.84 2.31
C GLU A 352 13.80 -8.39 2.50
N CYS A 353 14.15 -7.49 1.59
CA CYS A 353 13.78 -6.08 1.70
C CYS A 353 12.36 -5.81 1.26
N ARG A 354 11.93 -6.49 0.19
CA ARG A 354 10.54 -6.52 -0.20
C ARG A 354 9.67 -7.08 0.93
N PHE A 355 10.13 -8.14 1.59
CA PHE A 355 9.44 -8.73 2.74
C PHE A 355 9.29 -7.73 3.91
N LEU A 356 10.37 -7.05 4.31
CA LEU A 356 10.30 -6.03 5.38
C LEU A 356 9.34 -4.88 5.05
N ALA A 357 9.32 -4.42 3.79
CA ALA A 357 8.41 -3.39 3.34
C ALA A 357 6.95 -3.88 3.31
N GLU A 358 6.72 -5.11 2.84
CA GLU A 358 5.40 -5.76 2.84
C GLU A 358 4.85 -5.92 4.26
N ALA A 359 5.67 -6.36 5.21
CA ALA A 359 5.31 -6.49 6.61
C ALA A 359 4.92 -5.14 7.24
N ALA A 360 5.69 -4.09 7.00
CA ALA A 360 5.37 -2.75 7.50
C ALA A 360 4.07 -2.19 6.90
N ILE A 361 3.79 -2.45 5.62
CA ILE A 361 2.53 -2.03 4.98
C ILE A 361 1.36 -2.85 5.50
N PHE A 362 1.54 -4.16 5.65
CA PHE A 362 0.55 -5.05 6.24
C PHE A 362 0.15 -4.58 7.64
N TYR A 363 1.11 -4.15 8.46
CA TYR A 363 0.82 -3.52 9.75
C TYR A 363 -0.08 -2.28 9.60
N LEU A 364 0.25 -1.36 8.69
CA LEU A 364 -0.56 -0.16 8.44
C LEU A 364 -1.96 -0.51 7.92
N GLU A 365 -2.10 -1.57 7.13
CA GLU A 365 -3.39 -2.11 6.68
C GLU A 365 -4.21 -2.65 7.86
N CYS A 366 -3.58 -3.43 8.75
CA CYS A 366 -4.23 -3.96 9.96
C CYS A 366 -4.72 -2.84 10.87
N VAL A 367 -3.85 -1.87 11.19
CA VAL A 367 -4.21 -0.68 11.99
C VAL A 367 -5.32 0.13 11.31
N SER A 368 -5.36 0.16 9.98
CA SER A 368 -6.43 0.84 9.23
C SER A 368 -7.75 0.07 9.19
N LYS A 369 -7.73 -1.26 9.33
CA LYS A 369 -8.92 -2.12 9.32
C LYS A 369 -9.65 -2.12 10.66
N VAL A 370 -8.97 -1.76 11.74
CA VAL A 370 -9.57 -1.49 13.06
C VAL A 370 -10.81 -0.63 12.88
N ASN A 371 -11.97 -1.25 13.04
CA ASN A 371 -13.27 -0.65 12.78
C ASN A 371 -13.91 -0.30 14.12
N ILE A 372 -14.48 0.91 14.18
CA ILE A 372 -15.14 1.42 15.38
C ILE A 372 -16.19 0.43 15.88
N PHE A 373 -17.03 -0.11 15.00
CA PHE A 373 -18.17 -0.90 15.42
C PHE A 373 -17.83 -2.33 15.86
N ASP A 374 -16.87 -2.97 15.20
CA ASP A 374 -16.48 -4.34 15.52
C ASP A 374 -15.67 -4.36 16.83
N ASP A 375 -14.83 -3.36 17.04
CA ASP A 375 -13.96 -3.26 18.21
C ASP A 375 -14.63 -2.57 19.41
N LEU A 376 -15.68 -1.75 19.21
CA LEU A 376 -16.40 -1.13 20.34
C LEU A 376 -17.07 -2.14 21.26
N ARG A 377 -17.55 -3.26 20.71
CA ARG A 377 -18.14 -4.35 21.51
C ARG A 377 -17.12 -4.94 22.47
N VAL A 378 -15.86 -4.98 22.05
CA VAL A 378 -14.72 -5.45 22.84
C VAL A 378 -14.28 -4.37 23.82
N PHE A 379 -14.15 -3.12 23.36
CA PHE A 379 -13.68 -1.98 24.15
C PHE A 379 -14.58 -1.64 25.33
N HIS A 380 -15.91 -1.70 25.15
CA HIS A 380 -16.87 -1.41 26.22
C HIS A 380 -16.77 -2.38 27.40
N LYS A 381 -16.26 -3.61 27.22
CA LYS A 381 -16.07 -4.58 28.32
C LYS A 381 -14.73 -4.39 29.06
N ILE A 382 -13.74 -3.80 28.41
CA ILE A 382 -12.38 -3.60 28.94
C ILE A 382 -12.43 -2.43 29.93
N GLN A 383 -12.54 -1.17 29.48
CA GLN A 383 -12.23 -0.01 30.33
C GLN A 383 -13.15 0.28 31.53
N PHE A 384 -14.36 -0.29 31.61
CA PHE A 384 -15.25 -0.06 32.76
C PHE A 384 -14.72 -0.65 34.09
N SER A 385 -13.72 -1.54 34.02
CA SER A 385 -13.06 -2.10 35.20
C SER A 385 -12.18 -1.07 35.92
N ARG A 386 -11.59 -0.11 35.19
CA ARG A 386 -10.55 0.78 35.74
C ARG A 386 -11.08 1.95 36.58
N LYS A 387 -12.36 2.36 36.46
CA LYS A 387 -12.86 3.60 37.12
C LYS A 387 -14.30 3.67 37.66
N VAL A 388 -15.16 2.64 37.63
CA VAL A 388 -16.59 2.85 37.98
C VAL A 388 -17.10 1.97 39.13
N PHE A 389 -17.45 2.65 40.23
CA PHE A 389 -18.19 2.11 41.37
C PHE A 389 -19.51 1.41 40.94
N PRO A 390 -19.87 0.29 41.58
CA PRO A 390 -21.01 -0.53 41.18
C PRO A 390 -22.33 0.15 41.56
N ASN A 391 -22.90 0.94 40.65
CA ASN A 391 -24.27 1.41 40.81
C ASN A 391 -25.24 0.32 40.30
N LYS A 392 -26.11 -0.15 41.20
CA LYS A 392 -26.97 -1.34 41.03
C LYS A 392 -28.07 -1.13 39.98
N LYS A 393 -28.20 -2.11 39.09
CA LYS A 393 -29.39 -2.49 38.28
C LYS A 393 -29.86 -1.48 37.24
N GLY A 394 -29.30 -1.57 36.04
CA GLY A 394 -29.88 -1.07 34.80
C GLY A 394 -29.06 -1.52 33.61
N SER A 395 -29.69 -1.99 32.52
CA SER A 395 -28.99 -2.29 31.28
C SER A 395 -28.29 -1.01 30.80
N ARG A 396 -26.97 -0.96 30.91
CA ARG A 396 -26.19 0.17 30.41
C ARG A 396 -26.19 0.08 28.88
N VAL A 397 -27.02 0.91 28.28
CA VAL A 397 -26.86 1.32 26.89
C VAL A 397 -25.46 1.92 26.76
N LEU A 398 -24.71 1.52 25.72
CA LEU A 398 -23.40 2.08 25.39
C LEU A 398 -23.42 3.59 25.61
N SER A 399 -22.63 4.07 26.57
CA SER A 399 -22.57 5.51 26.81
C SER A 399 -21.89 6.15 25.60
N LYS A 400 -22.38 7.32 25.18
CA LYS A 400 -21.68 8.13 24.16
C LYS A 400 -20.21 8.39 24.55
N SER A 401 -19.93 8.40 25.86
CA SER A 401 -18.57 8.55 26.41
C SER A 401 -17.63 7.41 26.02
N ASP A 402 -18.11 6.16 25.93
CA ASP A 402 -17.24 5.00 25.68
C ASP A 402 -16.83 4.93 24.20
N VAL A 403 -17.78 5.29 23.32
CA VAL A 403 -17.51 5.47 21.89
C VAL A 403 -16.46 6.55 21.68
N GLN A 404 -16.56 7.65 22.43
CA GLN A 404 -15.61 8.75 22.34
C GLN A 404 -14.22 8.34 22.83
N GLN A 405 -14.13 7.62 23.95
CA GLN A 405 -12.85 7.16 24.48
C GLN A 405 -12.14 6.16 23.55
N PHE A 406 -12.87 5.23 22.91
CA PHE A 406 -12.30 4.38 21.87
C PHE A 406 -11.78 5.18 20.68
N GLN A 407 -12.56 6.18 20.24
CA GLN A 407 -12.14 7.07 19.18
C GLN A 407 -10.87 7.83 19.57
N GLU A 408 -10.76 8.31 20.81
CA GLU A 408 -9.56 8.97 21.34
C GLU A 408 -8.35 8.03 21.34
N CYS A 409 -8.45 6.81 21.86
CA CYS A 409 -7.33 5.84 21.85
C CYS A 409 -6.90 5.47 20.42
N ARG A 410 -7.86 5.23 19.51
CA ARG A 410 -7.54 4.94 18.11
C ARG A 410 -6.90 6.14 17.42
N ASP A 411 -7.41 7.34 17.69
CA ASP A 411 -6.89 8.56 17.11
C ASP A 411 -5.50 8.90 17.70
N GLU A 412 -5.22 8.51 18.94
CA GLU A 412 -3.89 8.53 19.56
C GLU A 412 -2.94 7.53 18.88
N LEU A 413 -3.36 6.27 18.65
CA LEU A 413 -2.57 5.30 17.89
C LEU A 413 -2.25 5.84 16.49
N PHE A 414 -3.26 6.38 15.79
CA PHE A 414 -3.06 7.00 14.49
C PHE A 414 -2.15 8.21 14.63
N HIS A 415 -2.27 9.00 15.68
CA HIS A 415 -1.37 10.12 15.95
C HIS A 415 0.07 9.65 16.12
N ASN A 416 0.32 8.59 16.87
CA ASN A 416 1.64 8.03 17.12
C ASN A 416 2.27 7.47 15.83
N VAL A 417 1.53 6.69 15.05
CA VAL A 417 2.00 6.18 13.74
C VAL A 417 2.25 7.33 12.78
N THR A 418 1.38 8.35 12.77
CA THR A 418 1.53 9.52 11.89
C THR A 418 2.57 10.52 12.39
N ALA A 419 2.95 10.49 13.67
CA ALA A 419 4.02 11.29 14.25
C ALA A 419 5.41 10.79 13.86
N LEU A 420 5.52 9.53 13.39
CA LEU A 420 6.77 8.97 12.88
C LEU A 420 7.33 9.83 11.73
N GLU A 421 8.41 10.55 12.02
CA GLU A 421 9.03 11.47 11.08
C GLU A 421 9.64 10.68 9.91
N GLY A 422 9.28 11.09 8.69
CA GLY A 422 9.76 10.46 7.47
C GLY A 422 9.04 9.17 7.07
N LEU A 423 7.98 8.73 7.77
CA LEU A 423 7.19 7.54 7.37
C LEU A 423 6.74 7.63 5.89
N VAL A 424 6.09 8.73 5.52
CA VAL A 424 5.59 8.92 4.15
C VAL A 424 6.72 9.03 3.13
N ARG A 425 7.85 9.63 3.54
CA ARG A 425 9.05 9.75 2.70
C ARG A 425 9.58 8.36 2.36
N ARG A 426 9.68 7.47 3.35
CA ARG A 426 10.17 6.10 3.17
C ARG A 426 9.22 5.26 2.32
N ILE A 427 7.92 5.35 2.60
CA ILE A 427 6.90 4.69 1.78
C ILE A 427 7.00 5.14 0.33
N SER A 428 7.27 6.42 0.05
CA SER A 428 7.37 6.92 -1.34
C SER A 428 8.55 6.37 -2.15
N VAL A 429 9.55 5.75 -1.51
CA VAL A 429 10.72 5.14 -2.16
C VAL A 429 10.51 3.65 -2.47
N MET A 430 9.46 3.04 -1.91
CA MET A 430 9.15 1.63 -2.14
C MET A 430 8.64 1.37 -3.56
N ASP A 431 8.52 0.08 -3.89
CA ASP A 431 7.93 -0.34 -5.15
C ASP A 431 6.48 0.15 -5.30
N ASP A 432 6.12 0.40 -6.55
CA ASP A 432 4.86 1.05 -6.91
C ASP A 432 3.61 0.37 -6.33
N ASP A 433 3.61 -0.95 -6.23
CA ASP A 433 2.46 -1.72 -5.72
C ASP A 433 2.35 -1.61 -4.20
N LEU A 434 3.48 -1.54 -3.51
CA LEU A 434 3.56 -1.28 -2.07
C LEU A 434 3.08 0.14 -1.75
N VAL A 435 3.49 1.14 -2.54
CA VAL A 435 3.01 2.52 -2.37
C VAL A 435 1.50 2.60 -2.60
N LYS A 436 0.96 1.92 -3.63
CA LYS A 436 -0.48 1.87 -3.88
C LYS A 436 -1.25 1.29 -2.70
N ARG A 437 -0.81 0.14 -2.18
CA ARG A 437 -1.41 -0.51 -0.99
C ARG A 437 -1.38 0.40 0.23
N ALA A 438 -0.20 0.92 0.56
CA ALA A 438 -0.01 1.84 1.68
C ALA A 438 -0.91 3.07 1.57
N SER A 439 -1.12 3.58 0.36
CA SER A 439 -1.89 4.80 0.11
C SER A 439 -3.38 4.70 0.41
N VAL A 440 -3.95 3.48 0.45
CA VAL A 440 -5.35 3.24 0.79
C VAL A 440 -5.57 3.14 2.30
N THR A 441 -4.49 2.98 3.07
CA THR A 441 -4.60 2.91 4.53
C THR A 441 -5.11 4.26 5.09
N LYS A 442 -6.15 4.18 5.94
CA LYS A 442 -6.80 5.36 6.56
C LYS A 442 -5.81 6.17 7.40
N VAL A 443 -4.83 5.51 8.02
CA VAL A 443 -3.77 6.14 8.80
C VAL A 443 -2.95 7.07 7.93
N LEU A 444 -2.50 6.59 6.77
CA LEU A 444 -1.70 7.37 5.84
C LEU A 444 -2.54 8.45 5.14
N CYS A 445 -3.79 8.15 4.75
CA CYS A 445 -4.73 9.15 4.23
C CYS A 445 -4.91 10.31 5.20
N ARG A 446 -5.16 10.05 6.49
CA ARG A 446 -5.32 11.11 7.51
C ARG A 446 -4.06 11.95 7.67
N LYS A 447 -2.87 11.34 7.66
CA LYS A 447 -1.60 12.09 7.64
C LYS A 447 -1.53 12.99 6.42
N LEU A 448 -1.77 12.43 5.24
CA LEU A 448 -1.68 13.14 3.97
C LEU A 448 -2.70 14.27 3.90
N ASP A 449 -3.93 14.07 4.40
CA ASP A 449 -4.97 15.11 4.46
C ASP A 449 -4.49 16.28 5.32
N LYS A 450 -4.08 16.01 6.57
CA LYS A 450 -3.57 17.03 7.51
C LYS A 450 -2.35 17.76 6.96
N SER A 451 -1.49 17.05 6.25
CA SER A 451 -0.27 17.61 5.69
C SER A 451 -0.49 18.42 4.41
N ILE A 452 -1.35 17.95 3.50
CA ILE A 452 -1.71 18.65 2.26
C ILE A 452 -2.59 19.86 2.56
N SER A 453 -3.34 19.85 3.66
CA SER A 453 -4.10 21.01 4.16
C SER A 453 -3.23 22.01 4.92
N SER A 454 -1.91 21.82 5.00
CA SER A 454 -1.04 22.81 5.67
C SER A 454 -0.97 24.13 4.90
N ASP A 455 -0.91 25.25 5.62
CA ASP A 455 -0.90 26.60 5.03
C ASP A 455 0.21 26.78 3.99
N PHE A 456 1.37 26.17 4.23
CA PHE A 456 2.49 26.16 3.27
C PHE A 456 2.11 25.47 1.96
N ALA A 457 1.45 24.32 2.03
CA ALA A 457 0.99 23.59 0.85
C ALA A 457 -0.05 24.39 0.07
N ALA A 458 -0.99 25.02 0.78
CA ALA A 458 -2.04 25.84 0.20
C ALA A 458 -1.47 27.09 -0.46
N ALA A 459 -0.56 27.80 0.20
CA ALA A 459 0.11 28.99 -0.34
C ALA A 459 0.96 28.66 -1.58
N LEU A 460 1.74 27.58 -1.53
CA LEU A 460 2.54 27.14 -2.68
C LEU A 460 1.63 26.78 -3.86
N ALA A 461 0.56 26.02 -3.62
CA ALA A 461 -0.40 25.68 -4.66
C ALA A 461 -1.07 26.92 -5.25
N LEU A 462 -1.51 27.88 -4.42
CA LEU A 462 -2.11 29.13 -4.90
C LEU A 462 -1.13 29.90 -5.80
N PHE A 463 0.13 30.01 -5.38
CA PHE A 463 1.17 30.67 -6.16
C PHE A 463 1.41 29.96 -7.50
N ASP A 464 1.43 28.63 -7.50
CA ASP A 464 1.51 27.83 -8.72
C ASP A 464 0.33 28.07 -9.66
N GLY A 465 -0.89 28.13 -9.12
CA GLY A 465 -2.10 28.40 -9.89
C GLY A 465 -2.04 29.76 -10.59
N ILE A 466 -1.65 30.81 -9.85
CA ILE A 466 -1.48 32.17 -10.40
C ILE A 466 -0.44 32.16 -11.52
N ASN A 467 0.73 31.56 -11.29
CA ASN A 467 1.79 31.52 -12.31
C ASN A 467 1.39 30.71 -13.54
N HIS A 468 0.55 29.66 -13.41
CA HIS A 468 0.03 28.94 -14.57
C HIS A 468 -0.90 29.81 -15.41
N ILE A 469 -1.82 30.54 -14.77
CA ILE A 469 -2.73 31.45 -15.48
C ILE A 469 -1.93 32.56 -16.15
N LEU A 470 -0.97 33.17 -15.44
CA LEU A 470 -0.07 34.17 -15.99
C LEU A 470 0.72 33.62 -17.18
N LEU A 471 1.30 32.43 -17.08
CA LEU A 471 2.03 31.78 -18.17
C LEU A 471 1.17 31.65 -19.44
N VAL A 472 -0.09 31.21 -19.31
CA VAL A 472 -0.99 31.06 -20.47
C VAL A 472 -1.43 32.39 -21.04
N VAL A 473 -1.85 33.34 -20.19
CA VAL A 473 -2.31 34.66 -20.63
C VAL A 473 -1.16 35.44 -21.29
N THR A 474 0.02 35.46 -20.69
CA THR A 474 1.18 36.17 -21.23
C THR A 474 1.76 35.51 -22.47
N PHE A 475 1.67 34.18 -22.61
CA PHE A 475 2.02 33.51 -23.86
C PHE A 475 1.10 33.92 -25.00
N ARG A 476 -0.20 34.10 -24.71
CA ARG A 476 -1.18 34.57 -25.70
C ARG A 476 -0.94 36.03 -26.09
N LEU A 477 -0.75 36.91 -25.11
CA LEU A 477 -0.52 38.35 -25.34
C LEU A 477 0.89 38.68 -25.87
N GLY A 478 1.85 37.78 -25.70
CA GLY A 478 3.25 37.97 -26.12
C GLY A 478 3.53 37.32 -27.48
N PRO A 479 4.21 36.15 -27.52
CA PRO A 479 4.64 35.53 -28.78
C PRO A 479 3.50 35.24 -29.78
N ALA A 480 2.34 34.79 -29.29
CA ALA A 480 1.25 34.40 -30.18
C ALA A 480 0.65 35.62 -30.88
N GLU A 481 0.23 36.64 -30.13
CA GLU A 481 -0.34 37.88 -30.67
C GLU A 481 0.66 38.63 -31.55
N ALA A 482 1.95 38.69 -31.17
CA ALA A 482 2.99 39.28 -32.01
C ALA A 482 3.08 38.57 -33.37
N LEU A 483 3.11 37.23 -33.41
CA LEU A 483 3.14 36.48 -34.66
C LEU A 483 1.87 36.66 -35.51
N PHE A 484 0.70 36.90 -34.89
CA PHE A 484 -0.53 37.19 -35.61
C PHE A 484 -0.56 38.61 -36.20
N TYR A 485 -0.17 39.64 -35.44
CA TYR A 485 -0.11 41.01 -35.98
C TYR A 485 0.93 41.16 -37.07
N LEU A 486 2.11 40.56 -36.87
CA LEU A 486 3.15 40.50 -37.89
C LEU A 486 2.64 39.84 -39.19
N SER A 487 1.60 39.00 -39.11
CA SER A 487 1.01 38.30 -40.27
C SER A 487 0.06 39.19 -41.04
N ARG A 488 -0.60 40.13 -40.37
CA ARG A 488 -1.64 40.98 -40.96
C ARG A 488 -1.11 42.33 -41.42
N ALA A 489 0.15 42.65 -41.13
CA ALA A 489 0.74 43.97 -41.35
C ALA A 489 -0.13 45.07 -40.71
N ASP A 490 -0.69 44.78 -39.54
CA ASP A 490 -1.61 45.68 -38.85
C ASP A 490 -0.80 46.69 -38.02
N GLU A 491 -1.09 47.98 -38.18
CA GLU A 491 -0.41 49.07 -37.47
C GLU A 491 -0.79 49.13 -35.98
N SER A 492 -1.80 48.38 -35.55
CA SER A 492 -2.28 48.35 -34.17
C SER A 492 -1.34 47.66 -33.17
N PHE A 493 -0.15 47.22 -33.58
CA PHE A 493 0.79 46.52 -32.69
C PHE A 493 1.31 47.45 -31.60
N LYS A 494 0.98 47.16 -30.34
CA LYS A 494 1.43 47.94 -29.17
C LYS A 494 2.72 47.34 -28.59
N PRO A 495 3.91 47.87 -28.90
CA PRO A 495 5.18 47.27 -28.48
C PRO A 495 5.33 47.19 -26.96
N HIS A 496 4.77 48.15 -26.22
CA HIS A 496 4.81 48.14 -24.75
C HIS A 496 4.09 46.93 -24.14
N GLN A 497 2.95 46.52 -24.72
CA GLN A 497 2.20 45.37 -24.21
C GLN A 497 2.97 44.06 -24.42
N TYR A 498 3.59 43.90 -25.59
CA TYR A 498 4.44 42.75 -25.90
C TYR A 498 5.62 42.62 -24.92
N ILE A 499 6.28 43.73 -24.60
CA ILE A 499 7.44 43.73 -23.70
C ILE A 499 7.03 43.35 -22.28
N ILE A 500 5.96 43.95 -21.76
CA ILE A 500 5.44 43.62 -20.42
C ILE A 500 5.03 42.14 -20.38
N ALA A 501 4.29 41.66 -21.39
CA ALA A 501 3.87 40.27 -21.47
C ALA A 501 5.07 39.32 -21.49
N ASN A 502 6.11 39.62 -22.27
CA ASN A 502 7.32 38.79 -22.33
C ASN A 502 8.12 38.78 -21.02
N VAL A 503 8.24 39.91 -20.32
CA VAL A 503 8.93 39.96 -19.03
C VAL A 503 8.21 39.07 -18.02
N VAL A 504 6.87 39.16 -17.94
CA VAL A 504 6.07 38.32 -17.04
C VAL A 504 6.10 36.84 -17.46
N LEU A 505 6.09 36.57 -18.77
CA LEU A 505 6.19 35.22 -19.32
C LEU A 505 7.53 34.57 -18.95
N VAL A 506 8.63 35.27 -19.13
CA VAL A 506 9.98 34.82 -18.77
C VAL A 506 10.10 34.60 -17.27
N ALA A 507 9.56 35.51 -16.45
CA ALA A 507 9.54 35.34 -14.99
C ALA A 507 8.77 34.05 -14.60
N SER A 508 7.63 33.78 -15.24
CA SER A 508 6.84 32.56 -15.02
C SER A 508 7.60 31.29 -15.43
N ILE A 509 8.32 31.31 -16.56
CA ILE A 509 9.16 30.19 -17.02
C ILE A 509 10.30 29.94 -16.03
N VAL A 510 10.99 30.99 -15.59
CA VAL A 510 12.08 30.89 -14.60
C VAL A 510 11.55 30.30 -13.30
N TYR A 511 10.38 30.74 -12.83
CA TYR A 511 9.74 30.19 -11.64
C TYR A 511 9.50 28.67 -11.79
N PHE A 512 8.84 28.24 -12.87
CA PHE A 512 8.56 26.81 -13.06
C PHE A 512 9.79 25.96 -13.35
N ALA A 513 10.77 26.48 -14.09
CA ALA A 513 12.04 25.80 -14.29
C ALA A 513 12.76 25.59 -12.96
N THR A 514 12.80 26.64 -12.13
CA THR A 514 13.37 26.58 -10.77
C THR A 514 12.67 25.57 -9.90
N ARG A 515 11.33 25.59 -9.89
CA ARG A 515 10.52 24.61 -9.15
C ARG A 515 10.76 23.18 -9.62
N THR A 516 10.85 22.96 -10.93
CA THR A 516 11.11 21.64 -11.52
C THR A 516 12.50 21.13 -11.15
N ILE A 517 13.52 21.99 -11.21
CA ILE A 517 14.88 21.66 -10.77
C ILE A 517 14.89 21.27 -9.29
N TYR A 518 14.21 22.02 -8.41
CA TYR A 518 14.14 21.68 -6.99
C TYR A 518 13.40 20.37 -6.71
N SER A 519 12.27 20.11 -7.38
CA SER A 519 11.55 18.83 -7.24
C SER A 519 12.44 17.66 -7.71
N ASN A 520 13.13 17.81 -8.83
CA ASN A 520 14.04 16.78 -9.35
C ASN A 520 15.26 16.56 -8.45
N LYS A 521 15.85 17.62 -7.89
CA LYS A 521 16.93 17.50 -6.91
C LYS A 521 16.48 16.80 -5.63
N ALA A 522 15.28 17.12 -5.17
CA ALA A 522 14.69 16.44 -4.03
C ALA A 522 14.46 14.94 -4.29
N LYS A 523 13.92 14.58 -5.47
CA LYS A 523 13.77 13.18 -5.90
C LYS A 523 15.12 12.46 -5.99
N TYR A 524 16.12 13.12 -6.54
CA TYR A 524 17.49 12.59 -6.60
C TYR A 524 18.08 12.36 -5.21
N ALA A 525 17.85 13.27 -4.27
CA ALA A 525 18.27 13.13 -2.87
C ALA A 525 17.47 12.06 -2.09
N LEU A 526 16.34 11.59 -2.64
CA LEU A 526 15.56 10.49 -2.09
C LEU A 526 16.04 9.14 -2.63
N SER A 527 16.11 9.02 -3.96
CA SER A 527 16.63 7.83 -4.62
C SER A 527 16.91 8.13 -6.09
N HIS A 528 18.00 7.58 -6.61
CA HIS A 528 18.36 7.67 -8.03
C HIS A 528 17.29 7.05 -8.95
N ARG A 529 16.68 5.94 -8.53
CA ARG A 529 15.61 5.24 -9.28
C ARG A 529 14.37 6.13 -9.43
N LEU A 530 13.98 6.80 -8.34
CA LEU A 530 12.86 7.75 -8.36
C LEU A 530 13.14 8.94 -9.26
N PHE A 531 14.38 9.43 -9.31
CA PHE A 531 14.76 10.51 -10.21
C PHE A 531 14.59 10.11 -11.68
N TRP A 532 15.15 8.98 -12.12
CA TRP A 532 15.06 8.56 -13.53
C TRP A 532 13.66 8.11 -13.94
N SER A 533 12.99 7.34 -13.08
CA SER A 533 11.59 6.95 -13.29
C SER A 533 10.69 8.18 -13.32
N GLY A 534 10.95 9.16 -12.45
CA GLY A 534 10.29 10.45 -12.47
C GLY A 534 10.55 11.22 -13.76
N LEU A 535 11.81 11.39 -14.16
CA LEU A 535 12.22 12.19 -15.32
C LEU A 535 11.53 11.75 -16.62
N PHE A 536 11.44 10.43 -16.84
CA PHE A 536 10.79 9.87 -18.02
C PHE A 536 9.29 9.57 -17.82
N SER A 537 8.73 9.92 -16.66
CA SER A 537 7.29 9.80 -16.43
C SER A 537 6.53 10.77 -17.32
N GLY A 538 5.46 10.31 -17.96
CA GLY A 538 4.60 11.14 -18.81
C GLY A 538 4.07 12.40 -18.11
N SER A 539 3.96 12.39 -16.78
CA SER A 539 3.60 13.58 -15.99
C SER A 539 4.67 14.66 -16.04
N ASN A 540 5.93 14.29 -15.84
CA ASN A 540 7.06 15.23 -15.90
C ASN A 540 7.28 15.74 -17.34
N PHE A 541 7.01 14.90 -18.34
CA PHE A 541 7.03 15.32 -19.74
C PHE A 541 6.03 16.45 -20.01
N LEU A 542 4.79 16.33 -19.51
CA LEU A 542 3.77 17.38 -19.61
C LEU A 542 4.14 18.65 -18.83
N ASP A 543 5.06 18.58 -17.87
CA ASP A 543 5.55 19.77 -17.18
C ASP A 543 6.72 20.41 -17.92
N VAL A 544 7.71 19.65 -18.38
CA VAL A 544 8.95 20.20 -18.98
C VAL A 544 8.75 20.65 -20.43
N VAL A 545 8.05 19.86 -21.25
CA VAL A 545 7.93 20.13 -22.69
C VAL A 545 7.23 21.46 -23.00
N PRO A 546 6.11 21.83 -22.37
CA PRO A 546 5.48 23.12 -22.64
C PRO A 546 6.42 24.30 -22.32
N LEU A 547 7.23 24.20 -21.27
CA LEU A 547 8.18 25.26 -20.90
C LEU A 547 9.28 25.44 -21.96
N VAL A 548 9.83 24.33 -22.46
CA VAL A 548 10.83 24.34 -23.53
C VAL A 548 10.22 24.88 -24.83
N MET A 549 8.99 24.48 -25.15
CA MET A 549 8.26 24.94 -26.34
C MET A 549 7.95 26.44 -26.28
N VAL A 550 7.54 26.96 -25.12
CA VAL A 550 7.34 28.40 -24.91
C VAL A 550 8.66 29.15 -25.06
N LEU A 551 9.75 28.68 -24.45
CA LEU A 551 11.07 29.30 -24.58
C LEU A 551 11.51 29.35 -26.06
N PHE A 552 11.32 28.25 -26.78
CA PHE A 552 11.58 28.18 -28.21
C PHE A 552 10.73 29.19 -29.00
N CYS A 553 9.44 29.32 -28.71
CA CYS A 553 8.56 30.30 -29.35
C CYS A 553 8.99 31.75 -29.06
N ILE A 554 9.41 32.07 -27.84
CA ILE A 554 9.94 33.40 -27.48
C ILE A 554 11.19 33.70 -28.31
N PHE A 555 12.16 32.78 -28.31
CA PHE A 555 13.41 32.95 -29.06
C PHE A 555 13.16 33.09 -30.57
N PHE A 556 12.30 32.25 -31.13
CA PHE A 556 11.94 32.29 -32.54
C PHE A 556 11.24 33.60 -32.93
N THR A 557 10.31 34.08 -32.10
CA THR A 557 9.62 35.36 -32.32
C THR A 557 10.61 36.52 -32.21
N ASP A 558 11.55 36.47 -31.26
CA ASP A 558 12.58 37.50 -31.10
C ASP A 558 13.51 37.59 -32.33
N ILE A 559 13.92 36.44 -32.89
CA ILE A 559 14.70 36.38 -34.13
C ILE A 559 13.94 37.01 -35.29
N ILE A 560 12.66 36.66 -35.47
CA ILE A 560 11.84 37.23 -36.56
C ILE A 560 11.72 38.75 -36.42
N LEU A 561 11.46 39.23 -35.21
CA LEU A 561 11.37 40.66 -34.93
C LEU A 561 12.69 41.38 -35.22
N ARG A 562 13.85 40.77 -34.88
CA ARG A 562 15.17 41.34 -35.23
C ARG A 562 15.42 41.34 -36.73
N GLN A 563 15.11 40.25 -37.42
CA GLN A 563 15.30 40.15 -38.86
C GLN A 563 14.47 41.21 -39.61
N ARG A 564 13.26 41.48 -39.15
CA ARG A 564 12.43 42.57 -39.69
C ARG A 564 13.00 43.95 -39.38
N ALA A 565 13.47 44.19 -38.16
CA ALA A 565 14.06 45.48 -37.78
C ALA A 565 15.32 45.82 -38.61
N CYS A 566 16.09 44.82 -39.07
CA CYS A 566 17.30 45.06 -39.86
C CYS A 566 17.10 45.10 -41.38
N LYS A 567 15.94 44.68 -41.91
CA LYS A 567 15.70 44.59 -43.36
C LYS A 567 14.52 45.46 -43.78
N GLU A 568 14.84 46.64 -44.30
CA GLU A 568 13.91 47.63 -44.86
C GLU A 568 13.37 47.25 -46.26
N THR A 569 13.19 45.96 -46.56
CA THR A 569 12.77 45.51 -47.89
C THR A 569 11.38 44.88 -47.88
N ASP A 570 10.44 45.51 -48.59
CA ASP A 570 9.00 45.16 -48.73
C ASP A 570 8.69 43.69 -49.09
N LYS A 571 9.68 42.93 -49.57
CA LYS A 571 9.48 41.55 -50.02
C LYS A 571 9.40 40.52 -48.89
N PHE A 572 9.64 40.89 -47.63
CA PHE A 572 9.69 39.95 -46.48
C PHE A 572 8.41 39.91 -45.62
N ASN A 573 7.25 40.27 -46.16
CA ASN A 573 5.97 40.22 -45.42
C ASN A 573 5.47 38.79 -45.13
N ILE A 574 6.04 37.76 -45.74
CA ILE A 574 5.64 36.37 -45.51
C ILE A 574 6.30 35.86 -44.23
N ILE A 575 5.50 35.69 -43.17
CA ILE A 575 5.94 35.01 -41.94
C ILE A 575 6.32 33.56 -42.25
N PRO A 576 7.42 33.05 -41.68
CA PRO A 576 7.75 31.63 -41.75
C PRO A 576 6.62 30.77 -41.16
N TRP A 577 6.04 29.91 -41.99
CA TRP A 577 5.02 28.92 -41.58
C TRP A 577 5.38 28.12 -40.31
N PRO A 578 6.65 27.72 -40.06
CA PRO A 578 7.03 26.99 -38.85
C PRO A 578 6.71 27.72 -37.54
N GLY A 579 6.79 29.05 -37.50
CA GLY A 579 6.49 29.83 -36.29
C GLY A 579 5.03 29.74 -35.88
N ARG A 580 4.12 29.78 -36.87
CA ARG A 580 2.68 29.68 -36.63
C ARG A 580 2.32 28.30 -36.08
N ILE A 581 2.92 27.25 -36.64
CA ILE A 581 2.73 25.88 -36.15
C ILE A 581 3.28 25.73 -34.73
N ALA A 582 4.48 26.26 -34.45
CA ALA A 582 5.09 26.15 -33.13
C ALA A 582 4.18 26.77 -32.06
N VAL A 583 3.63 27.97 -32.31
CA VAL A 583 2.66 28.61 -31.40
C VAL A 583 1.37 27.81 -31.28
N ALA A 584 0.82 27.33 -32.41
CA ALA A 584 -0.40 26.54 -32.44
C ALA A 584 -0.24 25.22 -31.66
N LEU A 585 0.89 24.53 -31.79
CA LEU A 585 1.21 23.30 -31.07
C LEU A 585 1.49 23.56 -29.58
N THR A 586 2.18 24.65 -29.24
CA THR A 586 2.50 24.97 -27.84
C THR A 586 1.24 25.23 -27.01
N THR A 587 0.21 25.81 -27.64
CA THR A 587 -1.05 26.16 -27.00
C THR A 587 -1.74 24.98 -26.26
N PRO A 588 -2.09 23.84 -26.90
CA PRO A 588 -2.70 22.71 -26.21
C PRO A 588 -1.80 22.12 -25.12
N PHE A 589 -0.49 22.11 -25.31
CA PHE A 589 0.46 21.65 -24.28
C PHE A 589 0.40 22.51 -23.01
N LEU A 590 0.23 23.83 -23.13
CA LEU A 590 0.01 24.70 -21.99
C LEU A 590 -1.31 24.43 -21.26
N TRP A 591 -2.38 24.11 -21.99
CA TRP A 591 -3.64 23.71 -21.38
C TRP A 591 -3.56 22.34 -20.71
N PHE A 592 -2.87 21.37 -21.30
CA PHE A 592 -2.60 20.08 -20.67
C PHE A 592 -1.78 20.22 -19.38
N ARG A 593 -0.84 21.18 -19.35
CA ARG A 593 -0.11 21.53 -18.13
C ARG A 593 -1.05 22.04 -17.03
N ILE A 594 -2.03 22.89 -17.36
CA ILE A 594 -3.07 23.32 -16.41
C ILE A 594 -3.85 22.11 -15.89
N LEU A 595 -4.26 21.17 -16.75
CA LEU A 595 -4.95 19.95 -16.30
C LEU A 595 -4.09 19.12 -15.35
N ASN A 596 -2.78 19.00 -15.62
CA ASN A 596 -1.84 18.32 -14.73
C ASN A 596 -1.72 19.02 -13.36
N TYR A 597 -1.81 20.34 -13.32
CA TYR A 597 -1.88 21.10 -12.07
C TYR A 597 -3.20 20.85 -11.32
N ILE A 598 -4.35 20.92 -11.98
CA ILE A 598 -5.67 20.73 -11.32
C ILE A 598 -5.82 19.29 -10.80
N LYS A 599 -5.24 18.30 -11.50
CA LYS A 599 -5.15 16.89 -11.07
C LYS A 599 -4.65 16.73 -9.63
N ILE A 600 -3.73 17.58 -9.17
CA ILE A 600 -3.17 17.48 -7.80
C ILE A 600 -4.19 17.94 -6.75
N ARG A 601 -5.12 18.83 -7.12
CA ARG A 601 -6.03 19.51 -6.17
C ARG A 601 -7.40 18.87 -6.07
N ASN A 602 -7.98 18.45 -7.19
CA ASN A 602 -9.33 17.89 -7.21
C ASN A 602 -9.28 16.36 -7.34
N LYS A 603 -9.73 15.65 -6.29
CA LYS A 603 -9.79 14.18 -6.26
C LYS A 603 -10.58 13.61 -7.45
N HIS A 604 -11.75 14.15 -7.74
CA HIS A 604 -12.61 13.65 -8.82
C HIS A 604 -11.94 13.83 -10.18
N LEU A 605 -11.36 15.01 -10.44
CA LEU A 605 -10.65 15.25 -11.69
C LEU A 605 -9.38 14.40 -11.78
N ALA A 606 -8.66 14.21 -10.68
CA ALA A 606 -7.47 13.36 -10.63
C ALA A 606 -7.79 11.95 -11.08
N THR A 607 -8.86 11.37 -10.54
CA THR A 607 -9.38 10.06 -10.92
C THR A 607 -9.70 10.01 -12.42
N VAL A 608 -10.41 11.00 -12.96
CA VAL A 608 -10.76 11.04 -14.39
C VAL A 608 -9.51 11.10 -15.27
N ILE A 609 -8.53 11.96 -14.96
CA ILE A 609 -7.30 12.09 -15.74
C ILE A 609 -6.44 10.81 -15.66
N LEU A 610 -6.36 10.20 -14.47
CA LEU A 610 -5.64 8.93 -14.30
C LEU A 610 -6.33 7.79 -15.06
N CYS A 611 -7.67 7.72 -15.03
CA CYS A 611 -8.44 6.77 -15.81
C CYS A 611 -8.20 6.96 -17.31
N PHE A 612 -8.26 8.20 -17.79
CA PHE A 612 -7.98 8.53 -19.19
C PHE A 612 -6.61 8.05 -19.64
N ASN A 613 -5.57 8.31 -18.84
CA ASN A 613 -4.20 7.85 -19.17
C ASN A 613 -4.08 6.32 -19.21
N GLN A 614 -4.83 5.61 -18.36
CA GLN A 614 -4.85 4.15 -18.37
C GLN A 614 -5.57 3.63 -19.63
N ILE A 615 -6.74 4.21 -19.94
CA ILE A 615 -7.52 3.89 -21.13
C ILE A 615 -6.70 4.09 -22.42
N VAL A 616 -5.94 5.19 -22.52
CA VAL A 616 -5.05 5.45 -23.68
C VAL A 616 -3.97 4.39 -23.83
N LYS A 617 -3.42 3.84 -22.72
CA LYS A 617 -2.44 2.76 -22.77
C LYS A 617 -3.05 1.46 -23.27
N ASP A 618 -4.25 1.14 -22.78
CA ASP A 618 -4.94 -0.11 -23.12
C ASP A 618 -5.42 -0.10 -24.59
N ILE A 619 -5.86 1.08 -25.09
CA ILE A 619 -6.32 1.27 -26.48
C ILE A 619 -5.16 1.33 -27.50
N LYS A 620 -3.91 1.54 -27.08
CA LYS A 620 -2.76 1.75 -27.99
C LYS A 620 -2.66 0.67 -29.08
N TRP A 621 -2.80 -0.61 -28.69
CA TRP A 621 -2.68 -1.72 -29.65
C TRP A 621 -3.84 -1.76 -30.63
N PHE A 622 -5.05 -1.46 -30.16
CA PHE A 622 -6.21 -1.32 -31.01
C PHE A 622 -6.04 -0.18 -32.03
N MET A 623 -5.51 0.98 -31.61
CA MET A 623 -5.25 2.11 -32.52
C MET A 623 -4.26 1.75 -33.62
N ILE A 624 -3.28 0.89 -33.34
CA ILE A 624 -2.35 0.40 -34.37
C ILE A 624 -3.10 -0.44 -35.41
N VAL A 625 -3.97 -1.37 -34.96
CA VAL A 625 -4.79 -2.19 -35.86
C VAL A 625 -5.73 -1.32 -36.69
N LEU A 626 -6.41 -0.36 -36.05
CA LEU A 626 -7.28 0.60 -36.72
C LEU A 626 -6.50 1.40 -37.78
N LEU A 627 -5.33 1.93 -37.44
CA LEU A 627 -4.49 2.68 -38.37
C LEU A 627 -4.05 1.84 -39.57
N VAL A 628 -3.68 0.56 -39.37
CA VAL A 628 -3.34 -0.34 -40.48
C VAL A 628 -4.54 -0.53 -41.41
N ILE A 629 -5.72 -0.84 -40.87
CA ILE A 629 -6.93 -1.03 -41.66
C ILE A 629 -7.30 0.26 -42.41
N MET A 630 -7.22 1.42 -41.75
CA MET A 630 -7.43 2.72 -42.38
C MET A 630 -6.45 2.98 -43.52
N THR A 631 -5.16 2.67 -43.35
CA THR A 631 -4.17 2.85 -44.42
C THR A 631 -4.43 1.94 -45.62
N ILE A 632 -4.87 0.69 -45.39
CA ILE A 632 -5.25 -0.24 -46.47
C ILE A 632 -6.42 0.34 -47.27
N PHE A 633 -7.51 0.74 -46.60
CA PHE A 633 -8.67 1.31 -47.30
C PHE A 633 -8.35 2.65 -47.97
N ALA A 634 -7.54 3.51 -47.33
CA ALA A 634 -7.08 4.76 -47.93
C ALA A 634 -6.27 4.53 -49.21
N GLN A 635 -5.41 3.50 -49.24
CA GLN A 635 -4.65 3.14 -50.44
C GLN A 635 -5.54 2.59 -51.56
N VAL A 636 -6.52 1.74 -51.23
CA VAL A 636 -7.49 1.23 -52.22
C VAL A 636 -8.34 2.39 -52.76
N TRP A 637 -8.79 3.28 -51.89
CA TRP A 637 -9.55 4.48 -52.26
C TRP A 637 -8.74 5.38 -53.20
N LEU A 638 -7.50 5.71 -52.83
CA LEU A 638 -6.60 6.53 -53.64
C LEU A 638 -6.38 5.89 -55.02
N SER A 639 -6.23 4.57 -55.08
CA SER A 639 -6.03 3.83 -56.33
C SER A 639 -7.26 3.86 -57.24
N LEU A 640 -8.48 3.82 -56.67
CA LEU A 640 -9.75 3.88 -57.42
C LEU A 640 -10.13 5.30 -57.84
N THR A 641 -9.75 6.31 -57.06
CA THR A 641 -10.04 7.73 -57.33
C THR A 641 -9.00 8.41 -58.20
N TYR A 642 -7.87 7.75 -58.44
CA TYR A 642 -6.82 8.24 -59.31
C TYR A 642 -7.32 8.39 -60.75
N ARG A 643 -7.73 9.61 -61.11
CA ARG A 643 -7.95 10.00 -62.49
C ARG A 643 -6.61 10.46 -63.06
N LEU A 644 -6.17 9.84 -64.15
CA LEU A 644 -5.07 10.37 -64.95
C LEU A 644 -5.56 11.64 -65.64
N ASP A 645 -5.55 12.76 -64.93
CA ASP A 645 -5.54 14.07 -65.60
C ASP A 645 -4.07 14.45 -65.80
N PRO A 646 -3.52 14.30 -67.03
CA PRO A 646 -2.10 14.46 -67.30
C PRO A 646 -1.60 15.91 -67.16
N THR A 647 -2.50 16.87 -66.99
CA THR A 647 -2.17 18.30 -66.98
C THR A 647 -1.91 18.89 -65.60
N ASP A 648 -2.23 18.19 -64.50
CA ASP A 648 -2.16 18.80 -63.17
C ASP A 648 -0.90 18.39 -62.38
N LYS A 649 -0.03 19.37 -62.08
CA LYS A 649 1.23 19.17 -61.35
C LYS A 649 1.03 18.91 -59.84
N SER A 650 -0.20 18.60 -59.41
CA SER A 650 -0.61 18.46 -58.00
C SER A 650 -0.45 17.02 -57.43
N TYR A 651 0.47 16.22 -57.99
CA TYR A 651 0.70 14.83 -57.56
C TYR A 651 0.99 14.68 -56.05
N HIS A 652 1.69 15.64 -55.43
CA HIS A 652 2.01 15.58 -54.01
C HIS A 652 0.86 15.99 -53.09
N SER A 653 -0.12 16.77 -53.59
CA SER A 653 -1.30 17.14 -52.79
C SER A 653 -2.29 15.99 -52.70
N PHE A 654 -2.40 15.19 -53.76
CA PHE A 654 -3.39 14.13 -53.89
C PHE A 654 -3.23 13.00 -52.85
N SER A 655 -1.99 12.64 -52.46
CA SER A 655 -1.78 11.54 -51.51
C SER A 655 -2.23 11.89 -50.09
N ARG A 656 -2.03 13.14 -49.63
CA ARG A 656 -2.45 13.59 -48.29
C ARG A 656 -3.96 13.66 -48.17
N GLU A 657 -4.61 14.15 -49.23
CA GLU A 657 -6.06 14.28 -49.27
C GLU A 657 -6.73 12.91 -49.14
N GLY A 658 -6.22 11.87 -49.82
CA GLY A 658 -6.77 10.52 -49.72
C GLY A 658 -6.76 9.93 -48.30
N TYR A 659 -5.68 10.14 -47.52
CA TYR A 659 -5.62 9.66 -46.12
C TYR A 659 -6.53 10.48 -45.19
N LEU A 660 -6.59 11.80 -45.36
CA LEU A 660 -7.51 12.66 -44.60
C LEU A 660 -8.97 12.34 -44.94
N ARG A 661 -9.24 12.01 -46.19
CA ARG A 661 -10.55 11.59 -46.67
C ARG A 661 -10.98 10.27 -46.05
N ALA A 662 -10.11 9.26 -46.05
CA ALA A 662 -10.38 8.01 -45.36
C ALA A 662 -10.59 8.20 -43.83
N TYR A 663 -9.93 9.17 -43.22
CA TYR A 663 -10.16 9.51 -41.81
C TYR A 663 -11.49 10.22 -41.55
N THR A 664 -11.87 11.20 -42.38
CA THR A 664 -13.16 11.89 -42.29
C THR A 664 -14.33 10.95 -42.59
N MET A 665 -14.14 9.99 -43.51
CA MET A 665 -15.10 8.90 -43.76
C MET A 665 -15.32 8.01 -42.53
N MET A 666 -14.28 7.72 -41.74
CA MET A 666 -14.42 7.00 -40.47
C MET A 666 -15.36 7.73 -39.49
N LEU A 667 -15.31 9.06 -39.51
CA LEU A 667 -16.13 9.94 -38.67
C LEU A 667 -17.56 10.14 -39.21
N GLY A 668 -17.88 9.56 -40.37
CA GLY A 668 -19.20 9.63 -40.99
C GLY A 668 -19.38 10.80 -41.96
N GLU A 669 -18.31 11.49 -42.35
CA GLU A 669 -18.38 12.57 -43.34
C GLU A 669 -18.22 12.03 -44.75
N PHE A 670 -19.24 12.25 -45.60
CA PHE A 670 -19.29 11.79 -46.99
C PHE A 670 -19.74 12.94 -47.89
N SER A 671 -19.14 13.09 -49.07
CA SER A 671 -19.67 13.97 -50.12
C SER A 671 -20.22 13.15 -51.28
N ASP A 672 -21.41 13.51 -51.74
CA ASP A 672 -22.13 12.78 -52.80
C ASP A 672 -21.45 12.87 -54.16
N ASP A 673 -20.61 13.88 -54.38
CA ASP A 673 -19.99 14.16 -55.68
C ASP A 673 -18.94 13.13 -56.10
N GLU A 674 -18.30 12.45 -55.14
CA GLU A 674 -17.27 11.44 -55.42
C GLU A 674 -17.86 10.12 -55.94
N HIS A 675 -19.12 9.83 -55.57
CA HIS A 675 -19.80 8.58 -55.93
C HIS A 675 -20.19 8.53 -57.41
N LYS A 676 -20.38 9.69 -58.03
CA LYS A 676 -20.70 9.81 -59.47
C LYS A 676 -19.53 9.44 -60.37
N ALA A 677 -18.30 9.45 -59.84
CA ALA A 677 -17.09 9.26 -60.62
C ALA A 677 -16.81 7.79 -60.98
N ASN A 678 -17.03 6.86 -60.05
CA ASN A 678 -16.75 5.44 -60.20
C ASN A 678 -17.74 4.58 -59.39
N PRO A 679 -18.59 3.75 -60.02
CA PRO A 679 -19.60 2.96 -59.31
C PRO A 679 -18.99 1.89 -58.36
N ALA A 680 -17.74 1.47 -58.60
CA ALA A 680 -17.02 0.53 -57.74
C ALA A 680 -16.68 1.10 -56.35
N ILE A 681 -16.77 2.42 -56.16
CA ILE A 681 -16.57 3.08 -54.87
C ILE A 681 -17.69 2.72 -53.89
N VAL A 682 -18.93 2.58 -54.38
CA VAL A 682 -20.11 2.28 -53.55
C VAL A 682 -19.98 0.96 -52.76
N PRO A 683 -19.65 -0.20 -53.37
CA PRO A 683 -19.50 -1.43 -52.59
C PRO A 683 -18.29 -1.38 -51.63
N LEU A 684 -17.18 -0.74 -52.03
CA LEU A 684 -16.02 -0.54 -51.14
C LEU A 684 -16.42 0.28 -49.92
N PHE A 685 -17.21 1.33 -50.13
CA PHE A 685 -17.74 2.21 -49.09
C PHE A 685 -18.65 1.45 -48.11
N ILE A 686 -19.54 0.59 -48.61
CA ILE A 686 -20.41 -0.26 -47.78
C ILE A 686 -19.56 -1.21 -46.91
N VAL A 687 -18.54 -1.86 -47.49
CA VAL A 687 -17.64 -2.75 -46.73
C VAL A 687 -16.84 -1.97 -45.69
N TYR A 688 -16.33 -0.80 -46.06
CA TYR A 688 -15.57 0.08 -45.17
C TYR A 688 -16.42 0.52 -43.96
N THR A 689 -17.62 1.04 -44.19
CA THR A 689 -18.53 1.48 -43.11
C THR A 689 -18.94 0.32 -42.22
N PHE A 690 -19.22 -0.86 -42.79
CA PHE A 690 -19.50 -2.05 -41.99
C PHE A 690 -18.31 -2.47 -41.11
N VAL A 691 -17.13 -2.65 -41.70
CA VAL A 691 -15.96 -3.14 -40.95
C VAL A 691 -15.44 -2.08 -39.97
N VAL A 692 -15.23 -0.85 -40.42
CA VAL A 692 -14.57 0.19 -39.61
C VAL A 692 -15.57 0.87 -38.67
N THR A 693 -16.70 1.36 -39.18
CA THR A 693 -17.64 2.13 -38.37
C THR A 693 -18.52 1.22 -37.51
N ILE A 694 -19.07 0.13 -38.06
CA ILE A 694 -19.97 -0.74 -37.30
C ILE A 694 -19.19 -1.74 -36.44
N VAL A 695 -18.19 -2.44 -36.98
CA VAL A 695 -17.49 -3.49 -36.22
C VAL A 695 -16.38 -2.89 -35.33
N LEU A 696 -15.39 -2.21 -35.92
CA LEU A 696 -14.22 -1.74 -35.16
C LEU A 696 -14.59 -0.67 -34.11
N LEU A 697 -15.43 0.32 -34.43
CA LEU A 697 -15.81 1.34 -33.45
C LEU A 697 -16.60 0.75 -32.25
N ASN A 698 -17.47 -0.22 -32.49
CA ASN A 698 -18.18 -0.91 -31.41
C ASN A 698 -17.23 -1.74 -30.54
N ILE A 699 -16.24 -2.40 -31.14
CA ILE A 699 -15.18 -3.08 -30.39
C ILE A 699 -14.35 -2.08 -29.57
N LEU A 700 -14.02 -0.91 -30.13
CA LEU A 700 -13.32 0.16 -29.41
C LEU A 700 -14.12 0.60 -28.18
N ILE A 701 -15.42 0.84 -28.32
CA ILE A 701 -16.29 1.23 -27.20
C ILE A 701 -16.31 0.13 -26.12
N ALA A 702 -16.37 -1.14 -26.50
CA ALA A 702 -16.30 -2.26 -25.56
C ALA A 702 -14.97 -2.29 -24.79
N ILE A 703 -13.83 -2.15 -25.49
CA ILE A 703 -12.50 -2.10 -24.88
C ILE A 703 -12.37 -0.88 -23.95
N VAL A 704 -12.86 0.29 -24.37
CA VAL A 704 -12.86 1.51 -23.54
C VAL A 704 -13.70 1.28 -22.27
N SER A 705 -14.85 0.62 -22.37
CA SER A 705 -15.75 0.37 -21.24
C SER A 705 -15.11 -0.54 -20.19
N ASP A 706 -14.52 -1.65 -20.61
CA ASP A 706 -13.80 -2.57 -19.71
C ASP A 706 -12.57 -1.91 -19.08
N SER A 707 -11.79 -1.21 -19.92
CA SER A 707 -10.63 -0.44 -19.45
C SER A 707 -11.02 0.65 -18.47
N TYR A 708 -12.17 1.31 -18.67
CA TYR A 708 -12.68 2.32 -17.75
C TYR A 708 -13.05 1.73 -16.39
N GLN A 709 -13.75 0.59 -16.34
CA GLN A 709 -14.08 -0.07 -15.08
C GLN A 709 -12.83 -0.49 -14.29
N LYS A 710 -11.89 -1.15 -14.98
CA LYS A 710 -10.60 -1.53 -14.38
C LYS A 710 -9.80 -0.32 -13.91
N ALA A 711 -9.75 0.73 -14.73
CA ALA A 711 -9.05 1.96 -14.40
C ALA A 711 -9.73 2.70 -13.26
N PHE A 712 -11.06 2.68 -13.16
CA PHE A 712 -11.82 3.31 -12.09
C PHE A 712 -11.50 2.68 -10.74
N PHE A 713 -11.53 1.35 -10.62
CA PHE A 713 -11.09 0.67 -9.40
C PHE A 713 -9.62 0.92 -9.09
N SER A 714 -8.76 0.88 -10.11
CA SER A 714 -7.34 1.22 -9.93
C SER A 714 -7.12 2.69 -9.59
N SER A 715 -8.04 3.59 -9.93
CA SER A 715 -7.84 5.04 -9.81
C SER A 715 -7.80 5.49 -8.36
N GLU A 716 -8.51 4.80 -7.46
CA GLU A 716 -8.46 5.11 -6.02
C GLU A 716 -7.06 4.83 -5.46
N LEU A 717 -6.48 3.69 -5.82
CA LEU A 717 -5.11 3.31 -5.49
C LEU A 717 -4.10 4.28 -6.11
N MET A 718 -4.29 4.64 -7.38
CA MET A 718 -3.39 5.57 -8.09
C MET A 718 -3.50 7.00 -7.57
N HIS A 719 -4.68 7.41 -7.11
CA HIS A 719 -4.89 8.72 -6.49
C HIS A 719 -4.15 8.80 -5.15
N GLY A 720 -4.27 7.76 -4.31
CA GLY A 720 -3.51 7.67 -3.07
C GLY A 720 -2.00 7.74 -3.32
N LYS A 721 -1.49 6.97 -4.29
CA LYS A 721 -0.08 7.02 -4.72
C LYS A 721 0.33 8.44 -5.15
N ALA A 722 -0.46 9.10 -6.00
CA ALA A 722 -0.18 10.46 -6.46
C ALA A 722 -0.09 11.46 -5.30
N ARG A 723 -0.93 11.30 -4.27
CA ARG A 723 -0.89 12.13 -3.05
C ARG A 723 0.35 11.88 -2.21
N ILE A 724 0.78 10.63 -2.06
CA ILE A 724 2.04 10.29 -1.36
C ILE A 724 3.22 10.95 -2.05
N ILE A 725 3.31 10.82 -3.38
CA ILE A 725 4.41 11.41 -4.17
C ILE A 725 4.38 12.94 -4.07
N PHE A 726 3.20 13.56 -4.22
CA PHE A 726 3.07 15.00 -4.07
C PHE A 726 3.48 15.47 -2.66
N TYR A 727 3.07 14.74 -1.62
CA TYR A 727 3.46 15.07 -0.25
C TYR A 727 4.95 14.88 0.00
N SER A 728 5.57 13.82 -0.52
CA SER A 728 7.01 13.59 -0.35
C SER A 728 7.81 14.70 -1.05
N GLU A 729 7.37 15.15 -2.23
CA GLU A 729 7.92 16.33 -2.90
C GLU A 729 7.76 17.60 -2.05
N LEU A 730 6.55 17.89 -1.57
CA LEU A 730 6.31 19.07 -0.74
C LEU A 730 7.16 19.05 0.54
N HIS A 731 7.24 17.89 1.19
CA HIS A 731 7.98 17.71 2.43
C HIS A 731 9.49 17.86 2.21
N SER A 732 10.02 17.33 1.10
CA SER A 732 11.42 17.48 0.73
C SER A 732 11.80 18.94 0.45
N ILE A 733 10.92 19.70 -0.22
CA ILE A 733 11.08 21.14 -0.45
C ILE A 733 11.08 21.89 0.89
N LYS A 734 10.12 21.59 1.77
CA LYS A 734 10.04 22.19 3.11
C LYS A 734 11.29 21.90 3.94
N HIS A 735 11.77 20.66 3.90
CA HIS A 735 12.99 20.24 4.59
C HIS A 735 14.22 20.99 4.05
N TYR A 736 14.34 21.10 2.73
CA TYR A 736 15.40 21.87 2.08
C TYR A 736 15.39 23.35 2.52
N PHE A 737 14.21 23.99 2.58
CA PHE A 737 14.10 25.37 3.08
C PHE A 737 14.48 25.49 4.55
N ARG A 738 14.11 24.52 5.41
CA ARG A 738 14.50 24.52 6.83
C ARG A 738 16.00 24.37 7.00
N LEU A 739 16.63 23.43 6.29
CA LEU A 739 18.08 23.26 6.34
C LEU A 739 18.80 24.53 5.86
N LYS A 740 18.26 25.19 4.82
CA LYS A 740 18.76 26.49 4.34
C LYS A 740 18.64 27.56 5.44
N GLN A 741 17.50 27.63 6.13
CA GLN A 741 17.27 28.61 7.21
C GLN A 741 18.21 28.39 8.40
N ARG A 742 18.61 27.15 8.68
CA ARG A 742 19.57 26.82 9.74
C ARG A 742 21.03 27.09 9.38
N GLY A 743 21.34 27.41 8.12
CA GLY A 743 22.73 27.54 7.66
C GLY A 743 23.51 26.23 7.57
N GLU A 744 22.87 25.09 7.88
CA GLU A 744 23.51 23.75 7.87
C GLU A 744 23.91 23.29 6.46
N LEU A 745 23.35 23.90 5.41
CA LEU A 745 23.65 23.50 4.02
C LEU A 745 25.06 23.94 3.53
N GLY A 746 25.83 24.64 4.37
CA GLY A 746 27.21 25.06 4.07
C GLY A 746 27.35 25.92 2.80
N ASN A 747 28.61 26.20 2.41
CA ASN A 747 28.94 26.98 1.21
C ASN A 747 28.47 26.33 -0.10
N LEU A 748 28.18 25.01 -0.09
CA LEU A 748 27.67 24.29 -1.26
C LEU A 748 26.33 24.83 -1.76
N CYS A 749 25.44 25.33 -0.89
CA CYS A 749 24.15 25.84 -1.34
C CYS A 749 24.20 27.25 -1.93
N CYS A 750 25.04 28.13 -1.36
CA CYS A 750 25.30 29.47 -1.92
C CYS A 750 25.81 29.36 -3.35
N ASN A 751 26.66 28.38 -3.64
CA ASN A 751 27.23 28.17 -4.97
C ASN A 751 26.21 27.75 -6.05
N TRP A 752 24.98 27.34 -5.71
CA TRP A 752 23.96 26.97 -6.72
C TRP A 752 22.82 27.97 -6.84
N PHE A 753 22.45 28.63 -5.75
CA PHE A 753 21.45 29.70 -5.80
C PHE A 753 21.98 30.91 -6.57
N VAL A 754 23.26 31.25 -6.38
CA VAL A 754 23.89 32.39 -7.09
C VAL A 754 23.90 32.17 -8.60
N PRO A 755 24.36 31.05 -9.18
CA PRO A 755 24.23 30.78 -10.61
C PRO A 755 22.80 30.80 -11.10
N GLN A 756 21.85 30.27 -10.35
CA GLN A 756 20.45 30.25 -10.79
C GLN A 756 19.84 31.66 -10.82
N LEU A 757 20.17 32.47 -9.81
CA LEU A 757 19.77 33.86 -9.74
C LEU A 757 20.48 34.68 -10.82
N LEU A 758 21.77 34.42 -11.07
CA LEU A 758 22.55 35.02 -12.16
C LEU A 758 22.03 34.61 -13.54
N ILE A 759 21.65 33.35 -13.76
CA ILE A 759 21.04 32.88 -15.01
C ILE A 759 19.68 33.53 -15.19
N SER A 760 18.86 33.60 -14.14
CA SER A 760 17.57 34.29 -14.22
C SER A 760 17.75 35.78 -14.49
N ALA A 761 18.70 36.44 -13.83
CA ALA A 761 19.03 37.83 -14.02
C ALA A 761 19.65 38.08 -15.40
N ALA A 762 20.46 37.17 -15.93
CA ALA A 762 21.04 37.24 -17.26
C ALA A 762 19.98 37.02 -18.34
N ILE A 763 19.02 36.11 -18.14
CA ILE A 763 17.88 35.92 -19.03
C ILE A 763 17.00 37.17 -19.01
N ILE A 764 16.67 37.69 -17.82
CA ILE A 764 15.90 38.93 -17.68
C ILE A 764 16.66 40.09 -18.33
N TYR A 765 17.96 40.23 -18.09
CA TYR A 765 18.79 41.29 -18.66
C TYR A 765 18.92 41.16 -20.18
N ALA A 766 19.09 39.95 -20.72
CA ALA A 766 19.12 39.73 -22.16
C ALA A 766 17.76 40.07 -22.80
N VAL A 767 16.65 39.67 -22.17
CA VAL A 767 15.30 40.00 -22.65
C VAL A 767 15.05 41.51 -22.55
N VAL A 768 15.27 42.11 -21.38
CA VAL A 768 15.07 43.54 -21.14
C VAL A 768 15.99 44.37 -22.03
N GLY A 769 17.29 44.08 -22.07
CA GLY A 769 18.28 44.78 -22.89
C GLY A 769 17.98 44.71 -24.38
N THR A 770 17.51 43.57 -24.88
CA THR A 770 17.12 43.44 -26.28
C THR A 770 15.81 44.17 -26.57
N THR A 771 14.89 44.23 -25.60
CA THR A 771 13.66 45.02 -25.73
C THR A 771 13.90 46.53 -25.63
N THR A 772 14.80 47.02 -24.77
CA THR A 772 15.10 48.46 -24.65
C THR A 772 15.83 48.99 -25.86
N ILE A 773 16.79 48.24 -26.41
CA ILE A 773 17.43 48.59 -27.69
C ILE A 773 16.36 48.65 -28.80
N LYS A 774 15.42 47.70 -28.83
CA LYS A 774 14.31 47.70 -29.80
C LYS A 774 13.35 48.87 -29.62
N ILE A 775 12.98 49.26 -28.40
CA ILE A 775 12.16 50.46 -28.16
C ILE A 775 12.91 51.68 -28.70
N SER A 776 14.20 51.83 -28.39
CA SER A 776 14.97 52.99 -28.86
C SER A 776 15.10 53.05 -30.38
N GLN A 777 15.16 51.90 -31.06
CA GLN A 777 15.19 51.83 -32.52
C GLN A 777 13.81 52.09 -33.14
N LEU A 778 12.73 51.56 -32.56
CA LEU A 778 11.36 51.81 -33.01
C LEU A 778 10.93 53.26 -32.78
N SER A 779 11.29 53.87 -31.65
CA SER A 779 11.03 55.28 -31.37
C SER A 779 11.88 56.22 -32.23
N ALA A 780 12.99 55.74 -32.79
CA ALA A 780 13.78 56.48 -33.76
C ALA A 780 13.23 56.34 -35.19
N PHE A 781 12.34 55.37 -35.43
CA PHE A 781 11.74 55.07 -36.72
C PHE A 781 10.35 55.69 -36.89
N SER A 782 9.59 55.86 -35.80
CA SER A 782 8.37 56.68 -35.76
C SER A 782 8.71 58.15 -35.61
#